data_AF-A0A561VGS6-F1
#
_entry.id   AF-A0A561VGS6-F1
#
_cell.length_a   1.000
_cell.length_b   1.000
_cell.length_c   1.000
_cell.angle_alpha   90.00
_cell.angle_beta   90.00
_cell.angle_gamma   90.00
#
_symmetry.space_group_name_H-M   'P 1'
#
loop_
_entity.id
_entity.type
_entity.pdbx_description
1 polymer ?
#
loop_
_entity_poly.entity_id
_entity_poly.type
_entity_poly.pdbx_seq_one_letter_code
_entity_poly.pdbx_strand_id
1 'polypeptide(L)'
;MNDLTRGPVLAAIVRFGLPLGVANLAQQGYLLVDSAIVGHYLGVPGLAAVGASQPLFTLLSAVFIGIATAFTVRLSHRTGAGVAPDRAVAGGLVLLTLGWSVACLALTVLFADPLLHLIGVPDPIAAEARRFLLGLAAGLPAVFGLGAVTAVQRGLGDPGSAMSVTILTSVLNAAFVWWFVGPLDGGITGAALATGVANLLGLGVALLQVRRVWRPAATPAAGLRRELRETLRLGVPMGAQQLLIGLGVLALVGIVTPYGDVALAAVTVVARLELFIGLVFLNLSGALMAFVAQNRGAGRPDRVRDGVRRTLWLTVALTAVVSAGMLLGRTQIAAAFGGDPATQQVIVRYLEITGPFLVLYTVMVVAHGWLTGIGRPAVPLICTVLSFVLVRLPLSYLFGIWWGVDGILWAIVAGWLVGAAYTALAARRRSHPAPTMEDTVDTLKMVDLGPGLTFWAPSEREARFVYEEIFEQGCYAGLSLPDDAFIVDVGANIGLFSYFIRQQRPGARILAFEPMPETLAALRSNADRHGFADLRIEECALGADHEEKVEFTYYPLLPGNSTRYPEEKELQKSVMVEIEPPDDVVRELTGETVVAEVQRLSSFLRADQRVDLLKIDVEGAELDVLRGIDDEHWPLIQHVVLEVQDIEGRLAVIRDLLAGHGFTVDIQAAPMIPAAVRHFVVRAGR
;
A
#
# COMPACT_ATOMS: atom_id res chain seq x y z
N MET A 1 -9.35 4.05 -21.04
CA MET A 1 -9.08 3.96 -19.59
C MET A 1 -10.23 3.22 -18.95
N ASN A 2 -9.98 2.06 -18.34
CA ASN A 2 -10.99 1.36 -17.57
C ASN A 2 -10.94 1.88 -16.13
N ASP A 3 -12.00 2.56 -15.71
CA ASP A 3 -12.17 2.98 -14.33
C ASP A 3 -12.49 1.74 -13.46
N LEU A 4 -11.52 1.27 -12.66
CA LEU A 4 -11.72 0.12 -11.77
C LEU A 4 -12.53 0.46 -10.52
N THR A 5 -12.89 1.74 -10.32
CA THR A 5 -13.69 2.21 -9.19
C THR A 5 -15.19 2.04 -9.43
N ARG A 6 -15.61 1.73 -10.66
CA ARG A 6 -17.02 1.57 -11.07
C ARG A 6 -17.34 0.18 -11.60
N GLY A 7 -18.63 -0.10 -11.78
CA GLY A 7 -19.14 -1.34 -12.36
C GLY A 7 -18.94 -2.59 -11.51
N PRO A 8 -19.24 -3.78 -12.07
CA PRO A 8 -19.14 -5.05 -11.36
C PRO A 8 -17.70 -5.41 -11.00
N VAL A 9 -17.46 -5.66 -9.72
CA VAL A 9 -16.13 -5.87 -9.13
C VAL A 9 -15.35 -7.01 -9.81
N LEU A 10 -15.93 -8.21 -9.88
CA LEU A 10 -15.23 -9.37 -10.45
C LEU A 10 -14.94 -9.21 -11.95
N ALA A 11 -15.88 -8.61 -12.68
CA ALA A 11 -15.71 -8.36 -14.11
C ALA A 11 -14.58 -7.35 -14.37
N ALA A 12 -14.46 -6.31 -13.53
CA ALA A 12 -13.36 -5.35 -13.64
C ALA A 12 -12.00 -6.04 -13.44
N ILE A 13 -11.87 -6.90 -12.43
CA ILE A 13 -10.62 -7.62 -12.13
C ILE A 13 -10.26 -8.61 -13.25
N VAL A 14 -11.22 -9.42 -13.73
CA VAL A 14 -10.97 -10.40 -14.80
C VAL A 14 -10.65 -9.70 -16.12
N ARG A 15 -11.41 -8.66 -16.49
CA ARG A 15 -11.16 -7.88 -17.71
C ARG A 15 -9.83 -7.16 -17.67
N PHE A 16 -9.35 -6.79 -16.48
CA PHE A 16 -8.01 -6.24 -16.30
C PHE A 16 -6.94 -7.34 -16.39
N GLY A 17 -7.15 -8.50 -15.79
CA GLY A 17 -6.19 -9.61 -15.76
C GLY A 17 -5.98 -10.33 -17.10
N LEU A 18 -7.01 -10.39 -17.96
CA LEU A 18 -6.92 -11.06 -19.27
C LEU A 18 -5.81 -10.47 -20.18
N PRO A 19 -5.74 -9.14 -20.41
CA PRO A 19 -4.64 -8.55 -21.16
C PRO A 19 -3.26 -8.81 -20.57
N LEU A 20 -3.14 -8.82 -19.23
CA LEU A 20 -1.88 -9.17 -18.55
C LEU A 20 -1.46 -10.61 -18.87
N GLY A 21 -2.42 -11.54 -18.88
CA GLY A 21 -2.18 -12.93 -19.24
C GLY A 21 -1.70 -13.10 -20.67
N VAL A 22 -2.35 -12.46 -21.63
CA VAL A 22 -1.94 -12.51 -23.05
C VAL A 22 -0.55 -11.89 -23.25
N ALA A 23 -0.27 -10.76 -22.60
CA ALA A 23 1.05 -10.13 -22.65
C ALA A 23 2.15 -11.05 -22.12
N ASN A 24 1.92 -11.69 -20.97
CA ASN A 24 2.88 -12.63 -20.37
C ASN A 24 3.06 -13.89 -21.24
N LEU A 25 2.00 -14.41 -21.87
CA LEU A 25 2.11 -15.52 -22.80
C LEU A 25 2.92 -15.16 -24.05
N ALA A 26 2.73 -13.96 -24.61
CA ALA A 26 3.55 -13.48 -25.72
C ALA A 26 5.03 -13.38 -25.32
N GLN A 27 5.30 -12.91 -24.09
CA GLN A 27 6.65 -12.85 -23.53
C GLN A 27 7.29 -14.25 -23.42
N GLN A 28 6.56 -15.24 -22.92
CA GLN A 28 7.05 -16.63 -22.86
C GLN A 28 7.25 -17.23 -24.26
N GLY A 29 6.37 -16.89 -25.20
CA GLY A 29 6.43 -17.35 -26.58
C GLY A 29 7.72 -16.94 -27.28
N TYR A 30 8.11 -15.66 -27.21
CA TYR A 30 9.36 -15.24 -27.87
C TYR A 30 10.60 -15.83 -27.21
N LEU A 31 10.63 -16.03 -25.88
CA LEU A 31 11.77 -16.69 -25.22
C LEU A 31 12.02 -18.12 -25.73
N LEU A 32 10.94 -18.86 -26.05
CA LEU A 32 11.03 -20.16 -26.70
C LEU A 32 11.58 -20.05 -28.12
N VAL A 33 11.12 -19.06 -28.88
CA VAL A 33 11.60 -18.79 -30.24
C VAL A 33 13.09 -18.41 -30.24
N ASP A 34 13.51 -17.54 -29.32
CA ASP A 34 14.91 -17.13 -29.16
C ASP A 34 15.81 -18.33 -28.93
N SER A 35 15.43 -19.20 -27.99
CA SER A 35 16.16 -20.42 -27.69
C SER A 35 16.20 -21.37 -28.90
N ALA A 36 15.10 -21.53 -29.63
CA ALA A 36 15.03 -22.38 -30.80
C ALA A 36 15.92 -21.87 -31.95
N ILE A 37 15.91 -20.56 -32.22
CA ILE A 37 16.72 -19.95 -33.27
C ILE A 37 18.21 -20.03 -32.92
N VAL A 38 18.59 -19.65 -31.68
CA VAL A 38 19.97 -19.75 -31.21
C VAL A 38 20.46 -21.19 -31.28
N GLY A 39 19.64 -22.15 -30.89
CA GLY A 39 19.97 -23.57 -31.00
C GLY A 39 20.15 -24.06 -32.44
N HIS A 40 19.34 -23.56 -33.37
CA HIS A 40 19.43 -23.93 -34.77
C HIS A 40 20.68 -23.37 -35.46
N TYR A 41 21.00 -22.09 -35.25
CA TYR A 41 22.10 -21.42 -35.95
C TYR A 41 23.45 -21.49 -35.23
N LEU A 42 23.46 -21.44 -33.89
CA LEU A 42 24.69 -21.41 -33.08
C LEU A 42 24.98 -22.74 -32.37
N GLY A 43 24.08 -23.72 -32.49
CA GLY A 43 24.23 -25.04 -31.92
C GLY A 43 24.26 -25.08 -30.38
N VAL A 44 24.79 -26.17 -29.85
CA VAL A 44 24.87 -26.45 -28.40
C VAL A 44 25.65 -25.37 -27.63
N PRO A 45 26.79 -24.84 -28.10
CA PRO A 45 27.52 -23.80 -27.37
C PRO A 45 26.70 -22.50 -27.21
N GLY A 46 25.97 -22.08 -28.25
CA GLY A 46 25.11 -20.91 -28.18
C GLY A 46 23.96 -21.09 -27.19
N LEU A 47 23.29 -22.25 -27.21
CA LEU A 47 22.26 -22.59 -26.23
C LEU A 47 22.78 -22.60 -24.79
N ALA A 48 23.97 -23.17 -24.58
CA ALA A 48 24.60 -23.20 -23.27
C ALA A 48 24.93 -21.79 -22.76
N ALA A 49 25.38 -20.90 -23.65
CA ALA A 49 25.66 -19.51 -23.31
C ALA A 49 24.40 -18.73 -22.91
N VAL A 50 23.29 -18.88 -23.65
CA VAL A 50 21.98 -18.29 -23.28
C VAL A 50 21.51 -18.84 -21.94
N GLY A 51 21.58 -20.16 -21.76
CA GLY A 51 21.16 -20.84 -20.52
C GLY A 51 21.95 -20.37 -19.29
N ALA A 52 23.26 -20.23 -19.41
CA ALA A 52 24.12 -19.73 -18.34
C ALA A 52 23.87 -18.26 -17.99
N SER A 53 23.44 -17.46 -18.98
CA SER A 53 23.18 -16.03 -18.81
C SER A 53 21.82 -15.73 -18.17
N GLN A 54 20.84 -16.62 -18.34
CA GLN A 54 19.46 -16.38 -17.94
C GLN A 54 19.27 -16.12 -16.43
N PRO A 55 19.89 -16.87 -15.50
CA PRO A 55 19.79 -16.57 -14.07
C PRO A 55 20.36 -15.19 -13.72
N LEU A 56 21.50 -14.82 -14.31
CA LEU A 56 22.15 -13.53 -14.09
C LEU A 56 21.26 -12.38 -14.60
N PHE A 57 20.71 -12.51 -15.80
CA PHE A 57 19.76 -11.53 -16.35
C PHE A 57 18.49 -11.39 -15.49
N THR A 58 18.01 -12.50 -14.93
CA THR A 58 16.85 -12.52 -14.02
C THR A 58 17.13 -11.73 -12.73
N LEU A 59 18.33 -11.86 -12.15
CA LEU A 59 18.73 -11.10 -10.96
C LEU A 59 18.78 -9.59 -11.22
N LEU A 60 19.31 -9.17 -12.38
CA LEU A 60 19.35 -7.76 -12.78
C LEU A 60 17.94 -7.19 -12.99
N SER A 61 17.03 -7.99 -13.56
CA SER A 61 15.65 -7.60 -13.82
C SER A 61 14.78 -7.58 -12.56
N ALA A 62 15.09 -8.42 -11.56
CA ALA A 62 14.31 -8.57 -10.33
C ALA A 62 14.06 -7.24 -9.59
N VAL A 63 15.12 -6.44 -9.43
CA VAL A 63 15.04 -5.14 -8.76
C VAL A 63 14.17 -4.16 -9.56
N PHE A 64 14.33 -4.15 -10.88
CA PHE A 64 13.55 -3.28 -11.75
C PHE A 64 12.06 -3.63 -11.73
N ILE A 65 11.70 -4.92 -11.70
CA ILE A 65 10.32 -5.37 -11.56
C ILE A 65 9.69 -4.77 -10.29
N GLY A 66 10.43 -4.76 -9.18
CA GLY A 66 9.98 -4.12 -7.93
C GLY A 66 9.72 -2.62 -8.09
N ILE A 67 10.65 -1.88 -8.70
CA ILE A 67 10.51 -0.44 -8.97
C ILE A 67 9.31 -0.16 -9.90
N ALA A 68 9.22 -0.88 -11.02
CA ALA A 68 8.13 -0.73 -11.97
C ALA A 68 6.76 -1.00 -11.32
N THR A 69 6.67 -2.02 -10.46
CA THR A 69 5.42 -2.33 -9.77
C THR A 69 5.06 -1.26 -8.74
N ALA A 70 6.03 -0.67 -8.04
CA ALA A 70 5.80 0.47 -7.15
C ALA A 70 5.18 1.66 -7.90
N PHE A 71 5.66 1.95 -9.12
CA PHE A 71 5.05 2.97 -9.98
C PHE A 71 3.61 2.65 -10.38
N THR A 72 3.31 1.39 -10.73
CA THR A 72 1.93 0.96 -10.99
C THR A 72 1.03 1.23 -9.78
N VAL A 73 1.44 0.82 -8.57
CA VAL A 73 0.65 1.04 -7.33
C VAL A 73 0.43 2.52 -7.07
N ARG A 74 1.50 3.33 -7.11
CA ARG A 74 1.42 4.77 -6.88
C ARG A 74 0.50 5.49 -7.85
N LEU A 75 0.66 5.19 -9.14
CA LEU A 75 -0.15 5.81 -10.17
C LEU A 75 -1.60 5.34 -10.11
N SER A 76 -1.84 4.08 -9.72
CA SER A 76 -3.18 3.58 -9.43
C SER A 76 -3.83 4.31 -8.26
N HIS A 77 -3.12 4.58 -7.16
CA HIS A 77 -3.66 5.39 -6.07
C HIS A 77 -4.08 6.79 -6.53
N ARG A 78 -3.23 7.49 -7.29
CA ARG A 78 -3.57 8.84 -7.81
C ARG A 78 -4.72 8.82 -8.82
N THR A 79 -4.71 7.85 -9.74
CA THR A 79 -5.79 7.65 -10.72
C THR A 79 -7.11 7.38 -10.01
N GLY A 80 -7.09 6.57 -8.94
CA GLY A 80 -8.25 6.30 -8.10
C GLY A 80 -8.77 7.54 -7.37
N ALA A 81 -7.88 8.40 -6.88
CA ALA A 81 -8.22 9.66 -6.23
C ALA A 81 -8.73 10.74 -7.19
N GLY A 82 -8.78 10.47 -8.50
CA GLY A 82 -9.15 11.47 -9.51
C GLY A 82 -8.10 12.57 -9.72
N VAL A 83 -6.90 12.40 -9.15
CA VAL A 83 -5.81 13.38 -9.23
C VAL A 83 -4.95 13.07 -10.45
N ALA A 84 -4.66 14.11 -11.24
CA ALA A 84 -3.79 13.96 -12.40
C ALA A 84 -2.39 13.45 -11.98
N PRO A 85 -1.73 12.62 -12.81
CA PRO A 85 -0.38 12.14 -12.50
C PRO A 85 0.58 13.32 -12.30
N ASP A 86 1.17 13.43 -11.11
CA ASP A 86 2.19 14.44 -10.84
C ASP A 86 3.37 14.25 -11.81
N ARG A 87 3.85 15.37 -12.35
CA ARG A 87 5.01 15.43 -13.23
C ARG A 87 6.26 14.87 -12.53
N ALA A 88 6.36 14.92 -11.20
CA ALA A 88 7.50 14.39 -10.46
C ALA A 88 7.60 12.86 -10.51
N VAL A 89 6.46 12.15 -10.67
CA VAL A 89 6.41 10.69 -10.86
C VAL A 89 7.14 10.32 -12.15
N ALA A 90 6.97 11.14 -13.19
CA ALA A 90 7.60 10.96 -14.48
C ALA A 90 9.12 11.01 -14.41
N GLY A 91 9.63 12.08 -13.80
CA GLY A 91 11.05 12.33 -13.64
C GLY A 91 11.69 11.27 -12.74
N GLY A 92 11.00 10.88 -11.66
CA GLY A 92 11.43 9.78 -10.80
C GLY A 92 11.53 8.46 -11.54
N LEU A 93 10.55 8.13 -12.38
CA LEU A 93 10.53 6.91 -13.18
C LEU A 93 11.67 6.88 -14.18
N VAL A 94 11.89 7.96 -14.93
CA VAL A 94 12.98 8.07 -15.90
C VAL A 94 14.33 7.97 -15.20
N LEU A 95 14.52 8.71 -14.09
CA LEU A 95 15.78 8.71 -13.34
C LEU A 95 16.10 7.33 -12.76
N LEU A 96 15.14 6.66 -12.12
CA LEU A 96 15.34 5.32 -11.57
C LEU A 96 15.57 4.29 -12.67
N THR A 97 14.86 4.40 -13.80
CA THR A 97 15.03 3.50 -14.95
C THR A 97 16.42 3.63 -15.55
N LEU A 98 16.85 4.85 -15.89
CA LEU A 98 18.18 5.09 -16.47
C LEU A 98 19.29 4.79 -15.47
N GLY A 99 19.12 5.21 -14.21
CA GLY A 99 20.07 4.94 -13.13
C GLY A 99 20.28 3.44 -12.92
N TRP A 100 19.19 2.66 -12.88
CA TRP A 100 19.28 1.21 -12.74
C TRP A 100 19.87 0.52 -13.98
N SER A 101 19.53 0.98 -15.20
CA SER A 101 20.15 0.45 -16.42
C SER A 101 21.67 0.66 -16.45
N VAL A 102 22.14 1.85 -16.06
CA VAL A 102 23.58 2.14 -15.95
C VAL A 102 24.24 1.28 -14.87
N ALA A 103 23.58 1.12 -13.72
CA ALA A 103 24.06 0.23 -12.67
C ALA A 103 24.19 -1.23 -13.16
N CYS A 104 23.18 -1.76 -13.86
CA CYS A 104 23.23 -3.10 -14.44
C CYS A 104 24.36 -3.28 -15.46
N LEU A 105 24.60 -2.28 -16.31
CA LEU A 105 25.73 -2.32 -17.25
C LEU A 105 27.07 -2.35 -16.51
N ALA A 106 27.25 -1.48 -15.51
CA ALA A 106 28.45 -1.48 -14.68
C ALA A 106 28.65 -2.82 -13.95
N LEU A 107 27.58 -3.35 -13.34
CA LEU A 107 27.61 -4.65 -12.66
C LEU A 107 27.96 -5.78 -13.63
N THR A 108 27.43 -5.77 -14.84
CA THR A 108 27.73 -6.78 -15.86
C THR A 108 29.20 -6.70 -16.29
N VAL A 109 29.71 -5.50 -16.55
CA VAL A 109 31.12 -5.30 -16.92
C VAL A 109 32.08 -5.77 -15.83
N LEU A 110 31.75 -5.50 -14.56
CA LEU A 110 32.62 -5.80 -13.42
C LEU A 110 32.51 -7.25 -12.94
N PHE A 111 31.33 -7.87 -13.03
CA PHE A 111 31.03 -9.14 -12.35
C PHE A 111 30.59 -10.29 -13.27
N ALA A 112 30.39 -10.08 -14.58
CA ALA A 112 29.99 -11.19 -15.46
C ALA A 112 31.01 -12.35 -15.44
N ASP A 113 32.32 -12.07 -15.62
CA ASP A 113 33.33 -13.12 -15.61
C ASP A 113 33.43 -13.84 -14.26
N PRO A 114 33.60 -13.15 -13.11
CA PRO A 114 33.63 -13.82 -11.81
C PRO A 114 32.40 -14.67 -11.53
N LEU A 115 31.20 -14.19 -11.88
CA LEU A 115 29.96 -14.92 -11.61
C LEU A 115 29.81 -16.15 -12.52
N LEU A 116 30.19 -16.06 -13.81
CA LEU A 116 30.15 -17.21 -14.72
C LEU A 116 31.11 -18.32 -14.27
N HIS A 117 32.32 -17.97 -13.83
CA HIS A 117 33.26 -18.95 -13.28
C HIS A 117 32.77 -19.52 -11.94
N LEU A 118 32.15 -18.69 -11.09
CA LEU A 118 31.57 -19.14 -9.80
C LEU A 118 30.45 -20.17 -10.01
N ILE A 119 29.64 -20.01 -11.06
CA ILE A 119 28.57 -20.95 -11.43
C ILE A 119 29.15 -22.23 -12.07
N GLY A 120 30.45 -22.24 -12.41
CA GLY A 120 31.13 -23.39 -13.01
C GLY A 120 30.95 -23.50 -14.52
N VAL A 121 30.71 -22.38 -15.21
CA VAL A 121 30.58 -22.36 -16.68
C VAL A 121 31.98 -22.52 -17.32
N PRO A 122 32.19 -23.48 -18.24
CA PRO A 122 33.48 -23.66 -18.91
C PRO A 122 33.90 -22.45 -19.75
N ASP A 123 35.21 -22.13 -19.81
CA ASP A 123 35.76 -20.91 -20.43
C ASP A 123 35.23 -20.56 -21.83
N PRO A 124 35.10 -21.51 -22.80
CA PRO A 124 34.59 -21.19 -24.12
C PRO A 124 33.11 -20.73 -24.10
N ILE A 125 32.32 -21.32 -23.20
CA ILE A 125 30.90 -20.96 -23.02
C ILE A 125 30.79 -19.67 -22.20
N ALA A 126 31.65 -19.49 -21.20
CA ALA A 126 31.70 -18.30 -20.37
C ALA A 126 32.00 -17.05 -21.20
N ALA A 127 32.94 -17.13 -22.15
CA ALA A 127 33.25 -16.02 -23.05
C ALA A 127 32.03 -15.60 -23.91
N GLU A 128 31.27 -16.58 -24.41
CA GLU A 128 30.09 -16.33 -25.24
C GLU A 128 28.90 -15.83 -24.41
N ALA A 129 28.70 -16.38 -23.21
CA ALA A 129 27.72 -15.90 -22.24
C ALA A 129 28.00 -14.46 -21.80
N ARG A 130 29.27 -14.11 -21.59
CA ARG A 130 29.70 -12.74 -21.26
C ARG A 130 29.36 -11.76 -22.38
N ARG A 131 29.64 -12.11 -23.64
CA ARG A 131 29.28 -11.28 -24.82
C ARG A 131 27.76 -11.06 -24.88
N PHE A 132 27.01 -12.13 -24.66
CA PHE A 132 25.54 -12.07 -24.62
C PHE A 132 25.04 -11.15 -23.51
N LEU A 133 25.53 -11.31 -22.27
CA LEU A 133 25.16 -10.47 -21.13
C LEU A 133 25.49 -8.99 -21.35
N LEU A 134 26.65 -8.67 -21.92
CA LEU A 134 27.01 -7.29 -22.24
C LEU A 134 26.10 -6.69 -23.31
N GLY A 135 25.75 -7.47 -24.33
CA GLY A 135 24.77 -7.06 -25.34
C GLY A 135 23.39 -6.79 -24.73
N LEU A 136 22.91 -7.67 -23.85
CA LEU A 136 21.64 -7.49 -23.15
C LEU A 136 21.69 -6.27 -22.23
N ALA A 137 22.79 -6.09 -21.48
CA ALA A 137 22.99 -4.98 -20.57
C ALA A 137 22.96 -3.62 -21.30
N ALA A 138 23.56 -3.54 -22.50
CA ALA A 138 23.49 -2.36 -23.35
C ALA A 138 22.06 -2.05 -23.83
N GLY A 139 21.21 -3.06 -23.98
CA GLY A 139 19.79 -2.93 -24.34
C GLY A 139 18.85 -2.63 -23.17
N LEU A 140 19.30 -2.72 -21.91
CA LEU A 140 18.47 -2.52 -20.72
C LEU A 140 17.77 -1.16 -20.63
N PRO A 141 18.36 -0.01 -21.06
CA PRO A 141 17.63 1.24 -21.13
C PRO A 141 16.32 1.15 -21.92
N ALA A 142 16.30 0.39 -23.02
CA ALA A 142 15.10 0.16 -23.82
C ALA A 142 14.14 -0.82 -23.14
N VAL A 143 14.66 -1.94 -22.61
CA VAL A 143 13.85 -2.97 -21.92
C VAL A 143 13.15 -2.40 -20.69
N PHE A 144 13.92 -1.77 -19.81
CA PHE A 144 13.40 -1.15 -18.60
C PHE A 144 12.59 0.11 -18.94
N GLY A 145 12.97 0.89 -19.95
CA GLY A 145 12.14 1.98 -20.47
C GLY A 145 10.74 1.52 -20.89
N LEU A 146 10.65 0.42 -21.63
CA LEU A 146 9.37 -0.15 -22.01
C LEU A 146 8.60 -0.68 -20.79
N GLY A 147 9.28 -1.38 -19.88
CA GLY A 147 8.69 -1.85 -18.63
C GLY A 147 8.12 -0.71 -17.77
N ALA A 148 8.80 0.43 -17.75
CA ALA A 148 8.37 1.65 -17.07
C ALA A 148 7.09 2.24 -17.69
N VAL A 149 7.03 2.41 -19.02
CA VAL A 149 5.85 2.97 -19.68
C VAL A 149 4.65 2.02 -19.59
N THR A 150 4.86 0.70 -19.71
CA THR A 150 3.77 -0.27 -19.52
C THR A 150 3.30 -0.33 -18.06
N ALA A 151 4.18 -0.09 -17.08
CA ALA A 151 3.79 0.08 -15.68
C ALA A 151 2.90 1.32 -15.47
N VAL A 152 3.18 2.42 -16.18
CA VAL A 152 2.33 3.61 -16.22
C VAL A 152 0.96 3.29 -16.81
N GLN A 153 0.90 2.63 -17.97
CA GLN A 153 -0.37 2.24 -18.60
C GLN A 153 -1.22 1.35 -17.69
N ARG A 154 -0.62 0.37 -17.01
CA ARG A 154 -1.30 -0.44 -15.98
C ARG A 154 -1.80 0.43 -14.81
N GLY A 155 -0.97 1.35 -14.33
CA GLY A 155 -1.31 2.28 -13.26
C GLY A 155 -2.54 3.13 -13.56
N LEU A 156 -2.64 3.61 -14.82
CA LEU A 156 -3.75 4.39 -15.38
C LEU A 156 -5.03 3.58 -15.65
N GLY A 157 -5.05 2.28 -15.40
CA GLY A 157 -6.21 1.45 -15.72
C GLY A 157 -6.31 1.05 -17.20
N ASP A 158 -5.21 1.08 -17.96
CA ASP A 158 -5.17 0.70 -19.37
C ASP A 158 -4.22 -0.48 -19.65
N PRO A 159 -4.56 -1.70 -19.18
CA PRO A 159 -3.75 -2.88 -19.42
C PRO A 159 -3.77 -3.33 -20.90
N GLY A 160 -4.74 -2.87 -21.69
CA GLY A 160 -4.87 -3.22 -23.11
C GLY A 160 -3.77 -2.59 -23.96
N SER A 161 -3.48 -1.30 -23.74
CA SER A 161 -2.35 -0.63 -24.39
C SER A 161 -1.02 -1.30 -24.02
N ALA A 162 -0.81 -1.63 -22.75
CA ALA A 162 0.39 -2.34 -22.30
C ALA A 162 0.55 -3.72 -22.97
N MET A 163 -0.55 -4.47 -23.08
CA MET A 163 -0.57 -5.75 -23.80
C MET A 163 -0.20 -5.57 -25.27
N SER A 164 -0.77 -4.57 -25.96
CA SER A 164 -0.51 -4.34 -27.38
C SER A 164 0.98 -4.13 -27.68
N VAL A 165 1.68 -3.37 -26.84
CA VAL A 165 3.12 -3.12 -27.03
C VAL A 165 3.95 -4.35 -26.68
N THR A 166 3.54 -5.12 -25.66
CA THR A 166 4.23 -6.37 -25.30
C THR A 166 4.13 -7.40 -26.42
N ILE A 167 2.97 -7.53 -27.07
CA ILE A 167 2.80 -8.40 -28.25
C ILE A 167 3.67 -7.90 -29.40
N LEU A 168 3.63 -6.61 -29.72
CA LEU A 168 4.43 -6.02 -30.79
C LEU A 168 5.93 -6.30 -30.57
N THR A 169 6.43 -6.04 -29.36
CA THR A 169 7.85 -6.26 -29.04
C THR A 169 8.23 -7.74 -29.05
N SER A 170 7.35 -8.64 -28.61
CA SER A 170 7.60 -10.08 -28.69
C SER A 170 7.73 -10.57 -30.13
N VAL A 171 6.85 -10.08 -31.03
CA VAL A 171 6.90 -10.42 -32.46
C VAL A 171 8.13 -9.82 -33.14
N LEU A 172 8.44 -8.55 -32.85
CA LEU A 172 9.65 -7.90 -33.37
C LEU A 172 10.92 -8.59 -32.87
N ASN A 173 10.96 -9.02 -31.61
CA ASN A 173 12.10 -9.73 -31.06
C ASN A 173 12.33 -11.05 -31.81
N ALA A 174 11.30 -11.88 -31.92
CA ALA A 174 11.38 -13.14 -32.69
C ALA A 174 11.85 -12.93 -34.13
N ALA A 175 11.34 -11.90 -34.82
CA ALA A 175 11.75 -11.56 -36.18
C ALA A 175 13.21 -11.09 -36.26
N PHE A 176 13.64 -10.24 -35.32
CA PHE A 176 15.02 -9.73 -35.27
C PHE A 176 16.02 -10.79 -34.83
N VAL A 177 15.68 -11.70 -33.91
CA VAL A 177 16.56 -12.80 -33.53
C VAL A 177 16.78 -13.71 -34.73
N TRP A 178 15.71 -14.06 -35.46
CA TRP A 178 15.84 -14.80 -36.71
C TRP A 178 16.74 -14.08 -37.71
N TRP A 179 16.52 -12.78 -37.91
CA TRP A 179 17.25 -11.99 -38.90
C TRP A 179 18.73 -11.74 -38.53
N PHE A 180 19.00 -11.39 -37.27
CA PHE A 180 20.33 -11.01 -36.79
C PHE A 180 21.21 -12.21 -36.54
N VAL A 181 20.66 -13.33 -36.07
CA VAL A 181 21.44 -14.56 -35.80
C VAL A 181 21.61 -15.39 -37.07
N GLY A 182 20.57 -15.49 -37.92
CA GLY A 182 20.61 -16.29 -39.13
C GLY A 182 21.22 -15.54 -40.32
N PRO A 183 20.42 -14.82 -41.12
CA PRO A 183 20.89 -14.17 -42.35
C PRO A 183 22.07 -13.20 -42.20
N LEU A 184 22.20 -12.52 -41.06
CA LEU A 184 23.30 -11.57 -40.80
C LEU A 184 24.53 -12.21 -40.11
N ASP A 185 24.44 -13.48 -39.73
CA ASP A 185 25.50 -14.21 -39.02
C ASP A 185 26.07 -13.46 -37.79
N GLY A 186 25.20 -12.73 -37.08
CA GLY A 186 25.56 -11.85 -35.97
C GLY A 186 25.92 -12.58 -34.67
N GLY A 187 25.93 -13.92 -34.68
CA GLY A 187 26.25 -14.75 -33.52
C GLY A 187 25.35 -14.49 -32.32
N ILE A 188 25.87 -14.76 -31.11
CA ILE A 188 25.14 -14.55 -29.86
C ILE A 188 24.83 -13.06 -29.60
N THR A 189 25.70 -12.18 -30.09
CA THR A 189 25.52 -10.73 -29.98
C THR A 189 24.30 -10.26 -30.78
N GLY A 190 24.05 -10.89 -31.94
CA GLY A 190 22.84 -10.66 -32.74
C GLY A 190 21.55 -10.95 -31.95
N ALA A 191 21.53 -12.03 -31.17
CA ALA A 191 20.38 -12.37 -30.31
C ALA A 191 20.16 -11.30 -29.21
N ALA A 192 21.23 -10.81 -28.58
CA ALA A 192 21.13 -9.76 -27.58
C ALA A 192 20.66 -8.42 -28.18
N LEU A 193 21.19 -8.05 -29.35
CA LEU A 193 20.82 -6.83 -30.08
C LEU A 193 19.35 -6.85 -30.51
N ALA A 194 18.85 -8.00 -30.95
CA ALA A 194 17.44 -8.16 -31.34
C ALA A 194 16.49 -7.81 -30.18
N THR A 195 16.81 -8.25 -28.97
CA THR A 195 16.05 -7.90 -27.75
C THR A 195 16.09 -6.38 -27.49
N GLY A 196 17.27 -5.75 -27.56
CA GLY A 196 17.41 -4.31 -27.37
C GLY A 196 16.64 -3.47 -28.39
N VAL A 197 16.77 -3.81 -29.68
CA VAL A 197 16.11 -3.08 -30.78
C VAL A 197 14.59 -3.25 -30.75
N ALA A 198 14.09 -4.47 -30.51
CA ALA A 198 12.65 -4.72 -30.40
C ALA A 198 12.02 -3.90 -29.25
N ASN A 199 12.68 -3.86 -28.09
CA ASN A 199 12.23 -3.06 -26.95
C ASN A 199 12.33 -1.56 -27.21
N LEU A 200 13.33 -1.10 -27.97
CA LEU A 200 13.48 0.33 -28.31
C LEU A 200 12.34 0.82 -29.22
N LEU A 201 11.99 0.03 -30.24
CA LEU A 201 10.85 0.32 -31.11
C LEU A 201 9.53 0.28 -30.32
N GLY A 202 9.37 -0.72 -29.46
CA GLY A 202 8.22 -0.81 -28.56
C GLY A 202 8.08 0.37 -27.61
N LEU A 203 9.19 0.82 -27.03
CA LEU A 203 9.25 2.01 -26.18
C LEU A 203 8.77 3.26 -26.95
N GLY A 204 9.20 3.44 -28.20
CA GLY A 204 8.72 4.51 -29.05
C GLY A 204 7.20 4.49 -29.23
N VAL A 205 6.62 3.33 -29.51
CA VAL A 205 5.16 3.15 -29.63
C VAL A 205 4.46 3.41 -28.29
N ALA A 206 4.98 2.88 -27.18
CA ALA A 206 4.41 3.07 -25.85
C ALA A 206 4.38 4.54 -25.44
N LEU A 207 5.46 5.29 -25.70
CA LEU A 207 5.54 6.74 -25.45
C LEU A 207 4.49 7.51 -26.26
N LEU A 208 4.25 7.11 -27.52
CA LEU A 208 3.19 7.70 -28.34
C LEU A 208 1.77 7.43 -27.79
N GLN A 209 1.56 6.26 -27.18
CA GLN A 209 0.28 5.91 -26.56
C GLN A 209 0.00 6.75 -25.29
N VAL A 210 1.04 7.07 -24.50
CA VAL A 210 0.88 7.83 -23.25
C VAL A 210 1.02 9.36 -23.42
N ARG A 211 1.49 9.86 -24.57
CA ARG A 211 1.77 11.30 -24.81
C ARG A 211 0.64 12.28 -24.50
N ARG A 212 -0.61 11.82 -24.58
CA ARG A 212 -1.81 12.65 -24.31
C ARG A 212 -2.13 12.76 -22.82
N VAL A 213 -1.77 11.72 -22.06
CA VAL A 213 -2.02 11.62 -20.60
C VAL A 213 -0.79 12.09 -19.82
N TRP A 214 0.40 11.94 -20.41
CA TRP A 214 1.66 12.19 -19.77
C TRP A 214 2.48 13.20 -20.59
N ARG A 215 2.61 14.44 -20.10
CA ARG A 215 3.40 15.51 -20.72
C ARG A 215 4.71 15.73 -19.94
N PRO A 216 5.89 15.53 -20.57
CA PRO A 216 7.16 15.85 -19.93
C PRO A 216 7.30 17.37 -19.78
N ALA A 217 7.51 17.84 -18.55
CA ALA A 217 7.86 19.22 -18.23
C ALA A 217 8.83 19.25 -17.04
N ALA A 218 9.61 20.31 -16.91
CA ALA A 218 10.60 20.46 -15.84
C ALA A 218 9.94 20.34 -14.46
N THR A 219 10.57 19.55 -13.58
CA THR A 219 10.07 19.25 -12.23
C THR A 219 10.98 19.84 -11.16
N PRO A 220 10.43 20.49 -10.12
CA PRO A 220 11.22 21.00 -9.01
C PRO A 220 11.95 19.87 -8.26
N ALA A 221 13.19 20.14 -7.82
CA ALA A 221 14.05 19.14 -7.17
C ALA A 221 13.45 18.53 -5.89
N ALA A 222 12.69 19.32 -5.11
CA ALA A 222 12.03 18.86 -3.90
C ALA A 222 10.94 17.81 -4.17
N GLY A 223 10.13 18.02 -5.22
CA GLY A 223 9.11 17.06 -5.65
C GLY A 223 9.73 15.75 -6.12
N LEU A 224 10.83 15.81 -6.87
CA LEU A 224 11.58 14.64 -7.32
C LEU A 224 12.14 13.82 -6.14
N ARG A 225 12.73 14.47 -5.12
CA ARG A 225 13.27 13.78 -3.95
C ARG A 225 12.20 13.02 -3.17
N ARG A 226 11.03 13.62 -2.98
CA ARG A 226 9.88 12.99 -2.31
C ARG A 226 9.40 11.76 -3.10
N GLU A 227 9.23 11.91 -4.41
CA GLU A 227 8.80 10.82 -5.29
C GLU A 227 9.79 9.65 -5.30
N LEU A 228 11.10 9.93 -5.35
CA LEU A 228 12.13 8.89 -5.25
C LEU A 228 12.05 8.14 -3.93
N ARG A 229 11.91 8.85 -2.80
CA ARG A 229 11.80 8.23 -1.47
C ARG A 229 10.59 7.31 -1.37
N GLU A 230 9.43 7.78 -1.80
CA GLU A 230 8.17 7.02 -1.72
C GLU A 230 8.18 5.81 -2.67
N THR A 231 8.70 5.99 -3.89
CA THR A 231 8.86 4.90 -4.85
C THR A 231 9.84 3.84 -4.32
N LEU A 232 10.99 4.24 -3.77
CA LEU A 232 11.96 3.31 -3.22
C LEU A 232 11.42 2.60 -1.98
N ARG A 233 10.65 3.27 -1.12
CA ARG A 233 9.99 2.65 0.04
C ARG A 233 9.08 1.49 -0.37
N LEU A 234 8.41 1.59 -1.51
CA LEU A 234 7.57 0.52 -2.04
C LEU A 234 8.36 -0.50 -2.89
N GLY A 235 9.25 -0.02 -3.76
CA GLY A 235 9.94 -0.82 -4.75
C GLY A 235 11.09 -1.66 -4.20
N VAL A 236 11.82 -1.17 -3.19
CA VAL A 236 12.94 -1.91 -2.59
C VAL A 236 12.48 -3.23 -1.96
N PRO A 237 11.42 -3.28 -1.13
CA PRO A 237 10.92 -4.56 -0.61
C PRO A 237 10.51 -5.55 -1.70
N MET A 238 9.87 -5.07 -2.77
CA MET A 238 9.43 -5.90 -3.90
C MET A 238 10.61 -6.42 -4.72
N GLY A 239 11.61 -5.58 -4.98
CA GLY A 239 12.83 -5.95 -5.68
C GLY A 239 13.65 -6.95 -4.86
N ALA A 240 13.77 -6.74 -3.56
CA ALA A 240 14.42 -7.67 -2.63
C ALA A 240 13.69 -9.01 -2.58
N GLN A 241 12.35 -9.01 -2.58
CA GLN A 241 11.57 -10.24 -2.65
C GLN A 241 11.88 -11.02 -3.92
N GLN A 242 11.89 -10.36 -5.08
CA GLN A 242 12.16 -11.00 -6.36
C GLN A 242 13.60 -11.53 -6.44
N LEU A 243 14.57 -10.80 -5.88
CA LEU A 243 15.97 -11.22 -5.78
C LEU A 243 16.09 -12.48 -4.90
N LEU A 244 15.44 -12.50 -3.73
CA LEU A 244 15.43 -13.65 -2.83
C LEU A 244 14.81 -14.88 -3.48
N ILE A 245 13.75 -14.71 -4.27
CA ILE A 245 13.15 -15.81 -5.05
C ILE A 245 14.19 -16.37 -6.05
N GLY A 246 14.85 -15.50 -6.81
CA GLY A 246 15.89 -15.91 -7.77
C GLY A 246 17.05 -16.66 -7.13
N LEU A 247 17.61 -16.12 -6.04
CA LEU A 247 18.70 -16.74 -5.28
C LEU A 247 18.27 -18.06 -4.63
N GLY A 248 17.04 -18.12 -4.11
CA GLY A 248 16.51 -19.33 -3.50
C GLY A 248 16.28 -20.46 -4.51
N VAL A 249 15.88 -20.14 -5.75
CA VAL A 249 15.80 -21.15 -6.82
C VAL A 249 17.20 -21.72 -7.13
N LEU A 250 18.23 -20.87 -7.21
CA LEU A 250 19.61 -21.33 -7.41
C LEU A 250 20.09 -22.24 -6.27
N ALA A 251 19.81 -21.87 -5.02
CA ALA A 251 20.11 -22.70 -3.85
C ALA A 251 19.37 -24.05 -3.90
N LEU A 252 18.10 -24.06 -4.31
CA LEU A 252 17.32 -25.29 -4.46
C LEU A 252 17.90 -26.22 -5.54
N VAL A 253 18.36 -25.67 -6.67
CA VAL A 253 19.07 -26.48 -7.69
C VAL A 253 20.31 -27.13 -7.07
N GLY A 254 21.12 -26.37 -6.33
CA GLY A 254 22.29 -26.91 -5.64
C GLY A 254 21.97 -27.99 -4.60
N ILE A 255 20.81 -27.91 -3.93
CA ILE A 255 20.33 -28.97 -3.03
C ILE A 255 19.95 -30.23 -3.81
N VAL A 256 19.40 -30.11 -5.01
CA VAL A 256 18.93 -31.24 -5.81
C VAL A 256 20.06 -31.91 -6.60
N THR A 257 21.09 -31.17 -7.03
CA THR A 257 22.20 -31.70 -7.84
C THR A 257 22.82 -33.01 -7.31
N PRO A 258 23.05 -33.20 -6.00
CA PRO A 258 23.61 -34.45 -5.45
C PRO A 258 22.72 -35.70 -5.63
N TYR A 259 21.43 -35.54 -5.94
CA TYR A 259 20.49 -36.65 -6.13
C TYR A 259 20.51 -37.23 -7.57
N GLY A 260 21.42 -36.74 -8.41
CA GLY A 260 21.70 -37.29 -9.74
C GLY A 260 20.83 -36.73 -10.87
N ASP A 261 21.15 -37.17 -12.09
CA ASP A 261 20.63 -36.60 -13.34
C ASP A 261 19.10 -36.71 -13.48
N VAL A 262 18.52 -37.81 -12.97
CA VAL A 262 17.06 -38.04 -12.95
C VAL A 262 16.34 -36.94 -12.17
N ALA A 263 16.84 -36.61 -10.97
CA ALA A 263 16.24 -35.58 -10.12
C ALA A 263 16.39 -34.19 -10.74
N LEU A 264 17.55 -33.90 -11.35
CA LEU A 264 17.82 -32.63 -12.02
C LEU A 264 16.95 -32.43 -13.27
N ALA A 265 16.77 -33.48 -14.08
CA ALA A 265 15.87 -33.48 -15.22
C ALA A 265 14.42 -33.23 -14.78
N ALA A 266 13.96 -33.92 -13.74
CA ALA A 266 12.63 -33.73 -13.18
C ALA A 266 12.40 -32.30 -12.66
N VAL A 267 13.38 -31.71 -11.96
CA VAL A 267 13.29 -30.32 -11.48
C VAL A 267 13.12 -29.32 -12.62
N THR A 268 13.79 -29.53 -13.75
CA THR A 268 13.65 -28.65 -14.92
C THR A 268 12.23 -28.69 -15.48
N VAL A 269 11.63 -29.88 -15.55
CA VAL A 269 10.23 -30.05 -15.97
C VAL A 269 9.27 -29.42 -14.96
N VAL A 270 9.49 -29.68 -13.67
CA VAL A 270 8.68 -29.12 -12.58
C VAL A 270 8.72 -27.59 -12.59
N ALA A 271 9.89 -26.97 -12.76
CA ALA A 271 10.01 -25.52 -12.83
C ALA A 271 9.20 -24.91 -13.99
N ARG A 272 9.15 -25.61 -15.15
CA ARG A 272 8.29 -25.19 -16.27
C ARG A 272 6.81 -25.32 -15.93
N LEU A 273 6.40 -26.41 -15.27
CA LEU A 273 5.02 -26.59 -14.81
C LEU A 273 4.62 -25.49 -13.81
N GLU A 274 5.47 -25.20 -12.82
CA GLU A 274 5.25 -24.12 -11.85
C GLU A 274 5.12 -22.76 -12.53
N LEU A 275 5.90 -22.48 -13.58
CA LEU A 275 5.81 -21.24 -14.35
C LEU A 275 4.43 -21.09 -15.01
N PHE A 276 3.91 -22.12 -15.68
CA PHE A 276 2.60 -22.07 -16.33
C PHE A 276 1.45 -21.97 -15.33
N ILE A 277 1.49 -22.74 -14.24
CA ILE A 277 0.50 -22.66 -13.17
C ILE A 277 0.54 -21.27 -12.52
N GLY A 278 1.75 -20.78 -12.22
CA GLY A 278 2.00 -19.48 -11.63
C GLY A 278 1.47 -18.33 -12.47
N LEU A 279 1.55 -18.43 -13.81
CA LEU A 279 1.10 -17.38 -14.72
C LEU A 279 -0.36 -16.98 -14.47
N VAL A 280 -1.26 -17.94 -14.25
CA VAL A 280 -2.69 -17.64 -14.00
C VAL A 280 -2.86 -16.81 -12.71
N PHE A 281 -2.24 -17.25 -11.62
CA PHE A 281 -2.43 -16.65 -10.30
C PHE A 281 -1.63 -15.36 -10.09
N LEU A 282 -0.44 -15.25 -10.69
CA LEU A 282 0.35 -14.02 -10.69
C LEU A 282 -0.37 -12.91 -11.47
N ASN A 283 -1.02 -13.24 -12.59
CA ASN A 283 -1.84 -12.28 -13.34
C ASN A 283 -3.06 -11.82 -12.53
N LEU A 284 -3.73 -12.75 -11.86
CA LEU A 284 -4.86 -12.42 -10.99
C LEU A 284 -4.42 -11.57 -9.79
N SER A 285 -3.25 -11.86 -9.22
CA SER A 285 -2.61 -11.07 -8.16
C SER A 285 -2.30 -9.64 -8.63
N GLY A 286 -1.71 -9.49 -9.83
CA GLY A 286 -1.43 -8.19 -10.43
C GLY A 286 -2.69 -7.38 -10.75
N ALA A 287 -3.76 -8.05 -11.19
CA ALA A 287 -5.05 -7.41 -11.42
C ALA A 287 -5.72 -6.96 -10.12
N LEU A 288 -5.68 -7.79 -9.07
CA LEU A 288 -6.19 -7.44 -7.75
C LEU A 288 -5.39 -6.28 -7.14
N MET A 289 -4.07 -6.27 -7.30
CA MET A 289 -3.21 -5.18 -6.85
C MET A 289 -3.63 -3.84 -7.46
N ALA A 290 -3.78 -3.75 -8.79
CA ALA A 290 -4.18 -2.53 -9.47
C ALA A 290 -5.60 -2.09 -9.06
N PHE A 291 -6.53 -3.05 -8.96
CA PHE A 291 -7.90 -2.80 -8.51
C PHE A 291 -7.94 -2.23 -7.08
N VAL A 292 -7.22 -2.86 -6.15
CA VAL A 292 -7.15 -2.42 -4.75
C VAL A 292 -6.49 -1.05 -4.65
N ALA A 293 -5.40 -0.81 -5.38
CA ALA A 293 -4.70 0.47 -5.36
C ALA A 293 -5.61 1.61 -5.85
N GLN A 294 -6.34 1.42 -6.96
CA GLN A 294 -7.30 2.42 -7.44
C GLN A 294 -8.47 2.63 -6.47
N ASN A 295 -9.11 1.56 -5.98
CA ASN A 295 -10.26 1.70 -5.08
C ASN A 295 -9.87 2.28 -3.71
N ARG A 296 -8.65 2.01 -3.23
CA ARG A 296 -8.10 2.66 -2.03
C ARG A 296 -7.84 4.15 -2.27
N GLY A 297 -7.28 4.51 -3.42
CA GLY A 297 -7.11 5.92 -3.81
C GLY A 297 -8.45 6.67 -3.93
N ALA A 298 -9.50 5.97 -4.36
CA ALA A 298 -10.85 6.50 -4.49
C ALA A 298 -11.67 6.56 -3.19
N GLY A 299 -11.10 6.19 -2.04
CA GLY A 299 -11.82 6.15 -0.77
C GLY A 299 -12.94 5.08 -0.69
N ARG A 300 -12.81 3.96 -1.42
CA ARG A 300 -13.84 2.89 -1.51
C ARG A 300 -13.40 1.58 -0.82
N PRO A 301 -13.30 1.52 0.52
CA PRO A 301 -12.87 0.31 1.23
C PRO A 301 -13.87 -0.84 1.13
N ASP A 302 -15.15 -0.54 0.93
CA ASP A 302 -16.24 -1.49 0.64
C ASP A 302 -15.93 -2.32 -0.62
N ARG A 303 -15.54 -1.65 -1.71
CA ARG A 303 -15.17 -2.30 -2.97
C ARG A 303 -13.87 -3.07 -2.84
N VAL A 304 -12.92 -2.59 -2.05
CA VAL A 304 -11.68 -3.35 -1.76
C VAL A 304 -12.02 -4.67 -1.07
N ARG A 305 -12.87 -4.66 -0.04
CA ARG A 305 -13.30 -5.89 0.67
C ARG A 305 -14.02 -6.86 -0.26
N ASP A 306 -14.97 -6.38 -1.06
CA ASP A 306 -15.71 -7.22 -2.01
C ASP A 306 -14.80 -7.77 -3.12
N GLY A 307 -13.86 -6.96 -3.61
CA GLY A 307 -12.84 -7.36 -4.60
C GLY A 307 -11.97 -8.48 -4.10
N VAL A 308 -11.38 -8.33 -2.92
CA VAL A 308 -10.55 -9.37 -2.30
C VAL A 308 -11.34 -10.66 -2.11
N ARG A 309 -12.56 -10.58 -1.54
CA ARG A 309 -13.40 -11.76 -1.31
C ARG A 309 -13.72 -12.51 -2.60
N ARG A 310 -14.19 -11.81 -3.64
CA ARG A 310 -14.56 -12.44 -4.92
C ARG A 310 -13.35 -12.99 -5.66
N THR A 311 -12.22 -12.30 -5.62
CA THR A 311 -10.99 -12.78 -6.25
C THR A 311 -10.41 -14.00 -5.54
N LEU A 312 -10.46 -14.04 -4.20
CA LEU A 312 -10.06 -15.23 -3.44
C LEU A 312 -10.98 -16.43 -3.72
N TRP A 313 -12.30 -16.21 -3.81
CA TRP A 313 -13.22 -17.28 -4.22
C TRP A 313 -12.89 -17.81 -5.62
N LEU A 314 -12.69 -16.92 -6.60
CA LEU A 314 -12.27 -17.29 -7.95
C LEU A 314 -10.94 -18.05 -7.93
N THR A 315 -10.00 -17.63 -7.08
CA THR A 315 -8.70 -18.28 -6.91
C THR A 315 -8.86 -19.71 -6.44
N VAL A 316 -9.69 -19.96 -5.42
CA VAL A 316 -9.95 -21.32 -4.91
C VAL A 316 -10.62 -22.17 -5.99
N ALA A 317 -11.63 -21.63 -6.69
CA ALA A 317 -12.32 -22.35 -7.76
C ALA A 317 -11.37 -22.74 -8.91
N LEU A 318 -10.55 -21.80 -9.40
CA LEU A 318 -9.55 -22.06 -10.43
C LEU A 318 -8.48 -23.05 -9.94
N THR A 319 -8.07 -22.95 -8.67
CA THR A 319 -7.09 -23.88 -8.10
C THR A 319 -7.63 -25.29 -8.03
N ALA A 320 -8.91 -25.48 -7.68
CA ALA A 320 -9.53 -26.79 -7.68
C ALA A 320 -9.54 -27.41 -9.09
N VAL A 321 -9.83 -26.62 -10.12
CA VAL A 321 -9.78 -27.08 -11.53
C VAL A 321 -8.36 -27.45 -11.94
N VAL A 322 -7.38 -26.60 -11.66
CA VAL A 322 -5.96 -26.85 -12.01
C VAL A 322 -5.43 -28.08 -11.25
N SER A 323 -5.71 -28.18 -9.95
CA SER A 323 -5.32 -29.31 -9.11
C SER A 323 -5.95 -30.63 -9.59
N ALA A 324 -7.24 -30.64 -9.91
CA ALA A 324 -7.90 -31.80 -10.49
C ALA A 324 -7.27 -32.20 -11.84
N GLY A 325 -6.99 -31.22 -12.71
CA GLY A 325 -6.30 -31.47 -13.98
C GLY A 325 -4.91 -32.07 -13.79
N MET A 326 -4.13 -31.55 -12.84
CA MET A 326 -2.81 -32.08 -12.48
C MET A 326 -2.89 -33.51 -11.97
N LEU A 327 -3.82 -33.83 -11.08
CA LEU A 327 -3.93 -35.14 -10.44
C LEU A 327 -4.51 -36.19 -11.40
N LEU A 328 -5.56 -35.85 -12.16
CA LEU A 328 -6.18 -36.76 -13.13
C LEU A 328 -5.26 -37.00 -14.34
N GLY A 329 -4.53 -35.96 -14.77
CA GLY A 329 -3.62 -35.99 -15.91
C GLY A 329 -2.17 -36.32 -15.58
N ARG A 330 -1.84 -36.69 -14.32
CA ARG A 330 -0.45 -36.75 -13.84
C ARG A 330 0.49 -37.61 -14.69
N THR A 331 0.02 -38.76 -15.16
CA THR A 331 0.83 -39.66 -15.98
C THR A 331 0.99 -39.14 -17.41
N GLN A 332 -0.07 -38.56 -18.00
CA GLN A 332 -0.02 -37.96 -19.34
C GLN A 332 0.86 -36.71 -19.35
N ILE A 333 0.78 -35.88 -18.31
CA ILE A 333 1.64 -34.71 -18.13
C ILE A 333 3.10 -35.17 -18.04
N ALA A 334 3.43 -36.13 -17.17
CA ALA A 334 4.78 -36.65 -17.06
C ALA A 334 5.31 -37.24 -18.39
N ALA A 335 4.47 -38.00 -19.10
CA ALA A 335 4.82 -38.57 -20.39
C ALA A 335 5.04 -37.51 -21.48
N ALA A 336 4.26 -36.42 -21.48
CA ALA A 336 4.34 -35.35 -22.47
C ALA A 336 5.67 -34.59 -22.44
N PHE A 337 6.35 -34.53 -21.29
CA PHE A 337 7.67 -33.91 -21.17
C PHE A 337 8.83 -34.84 -21.56
N GLY A 338 8.54 -36.10 -21.91
CA GLY A 338 9.54 -37.09 -22.30
C GLY A 338 10.40 -37.55 -21.11
N GLY A 339 11.55 -38.16 -21.42
CA GLY A 339 12.48 -38.70 -20.43
C GLY A 339 12.28 -40.18 -20.12
N ASP A 340 13.22 -40.74 -19.35
CA ASP A 340 13.17 -42.11 -18.90
C ASP A 340 12.06 -42.32 -17.84
N PRO A 341 11.60 -43.56 -17.62
CA PRO A 341 10.53 -43.85 -16.66
C PRO A 341 10.81 -43.36 -15.23
N ALA A 342 12.07 -43.28 -14.79
CA ALA A 342 12.40 -42.82 -13.45
C ALA A 342 12.20 -41.31 -13.31
N THR A 343 12.59 -40.52 -14.33
CA THR A 343 12.33 -39.06 -14.36
C THR A 343 10.82 -38.78 -14.34
N GLN A 344 10.04 -39.54 -15.12
CA GLN A 344 8.58 -39.42 -15.14
C GLN A 344 7.95 -39.74 -13.77
N GLN A 345 8.47 -40.74 -13.06
CA GLN A 345 7.99 -41.09 -11.72
C GLN A 345 8.18 -39.96 -10.71
N VAL A 346 9.31 -39.24 -10.76
CA VAL A 346 9.55 -38.07 -9.91
C VAL A 346 8.55 -36.95 -10.23
N ILE A 347 8.26 -36.70 -11.51
CA ILE A 347 7.27 -35.70 -11.93
C ILE A 347 5.85 -36.07 -11.44
N VAL A 348 5.46 -37.35 -11.57
CA VAL A 348 4.17 -37.84 -11.06
C VAL A 348 4.07 -37.60 -9.56
N ARG A 349 5.12 -37.95 -8.80
CA ARG A 349 5.17 -37.70 -7.35
C ARG A 349 5.07 -36.22 -7.00
N TYR A 350 5.74 -35.34 -7.73
CA TYR A 350 5.58 -33.89 -7.56
C TYR A 350 4.11 -33.47 -7.72
N LEU A 351 3.42 -33.94 -8.76
CA LEU A 351 2.01 -33.61 -9.00
C LEU A 351 1.08 -34.17 -7.92
N GLU A 352 1.32 -35.40 -7.45
CA GLU A 352 0.55 -36.05 -6.38
C GLU A 352 0.74 -35.35 -5.03
N ILE A 353 1.98 -34.95 -4.70
CA ILE A 353 2.29 -34.26 -3.45
C ILE A 353 1.78 -32.82 -3.48
N THR A 354 2.05 -32.05 -4.54
CA THR A 354 1.74 -30.61 -4.56
C THR A 354 0.29 -30.31 -4.95
N GLY A 355 -0.34 -31.14 -5.77
CA GLY A 355 -1.69 -30.93 -6.28
C GLY A 355 -2.72 -30.60 -5.17
N PRO A 356 -2.87 -31.41 -4.12
CA PRO A 356 -3.85 -31.17 -3.05
C PRO A 356 -3.58 -29.88 -2.26
N PHE A 357 -2.32 -29.46 -2.15
CA PHE A 357 -1.89 -28.30 -1.36
C PHE A 357 -1.71 -27.03 -2.19
N LEU A 358 -1.95 -27.09 -3.51
CA LEU A 358 -1.77 -25.96 -4.42
C LEU A 358 -2.58 -24.72 -3.97
N VAL A 359 -3.72 -24.93 -3.32
CA VAL A 359 -4.56 -23.85 -2.77
C VAL A 359 -3.83 -22.95 -1.78
N LEU A 360 -2.86 -23.48 -1.01
CA LEU A 360 -2.06 -22.70 -0.07
C LEU A 360 -1.20 -21.68 -0.83
N TYR A 361 -0.55 -22.12 -1.92
CA TYR A 361 0.27 -21.26 -2.77
C TYR A 361 -0.56 -20.21 -3.48
N THR A 362 -1.66 -20.62 -4.13
CA THR A 362 -2.43 -19.71 -5.00
C THR A 362 -3.15 -18.63 -4.20
N VAL A 363 -3.73 -18.98 -3.05
CA VAL A 363 -4.36 -18.01 -2.13
C VAL A 363 -3.32 -17.04 -1.59
N MET A 364 -2.14 -17.53 -1.19
CA MET A 364 -1.03 -16.70 -0.70
C MET A 364 -0.60 -15.68 -1.76
N VAL A 365 -0.29 -16.13 -2.98
CA VAL A 365 0.18 -15.26 -4.08
C VAL A 365 -0.85 -14.21 -4.47
N VAL A 366 -2.14 -14.57 -4.52
CA VAL A 366 -3.21 -13.62 -4.83
C VAL A 366 -3.41 -12.62 -3.69
N ALA A 367 -3.33 -13.06 -2.44
CA ALA A 367 -3.39 -12.17 -1.28
C ALA A 367 -2.21 -11.17 -1.23
N HIS A 368 -1.03 -11.54 -1.72
CA HIS A 368 0.10 -10.61 -1.87
C HIS A 368 -0.23 -9.44 -2.81
N GLY A 369 -1.03 -9.66 -3.85
CA GLY A 369 -1.51 -8.61 -4.74
C GLY A 369 -2.34 -7.57 -3.99
N TRP A 370 -3.26 -8.02 -3.13
CA TRP A 370 -4.01 -7.14 -2.24
C TRP A 370 -3.12 -6.36 -1.28
N LEU A 371 -2.19 -7.03 -0.59
CA LEU A 371 -1.28 -6.42 0.39
C LEU A 371 -0.35 -5.38 -0.26
N THR A 372 0.12 -5.64 -1.47
CA THR A 372 0.90 -4.68 -2.26
C THR A 372 0.03 -3.50 -2.69
N GLY A 373 -1.20 -3.76 -3.14
CA GLY A 373 -2.16 -2.73 -3.58
C GLY A 373 -2.59 -1.75 -2.47
N ILE A 374 -2.50 -2.14 -1.19
CA ILE A 374 -2.73 -1.21 -0.06
C ILE A 374 -1.47 -0.47 0.41
N GLY A 375 -0.33 -0.67 -0.26
CA GLY A 375 0.95 -0.06 0.11
C GLY A 375 1.75 -0.81 1.19
N ARG A 376 1.56 -2.12 1.35
CA ARG A 376 2.32 -2.96 2.30
C ARG A 376 3.18 -4.06 1.63
N PRO A 377 4.11 -3.71 0.73
CA PRO A 377 4.96 -4.68 0.03
C PRO A 377 5.96 -5.41 0.95
N ALA A 378 6.20 -4.91 2.16
CA ALA A 378 7.03 -5.59 3.15
C ALA A 378 6.43 -6.93 3.62
N VAL A 379 5.10 -7.09 3.59
CA VAL A 379 4.44 -8.33 4.03
C VAL A 379 4.79 -9.49 3.07
N PRO A 380 4.60 -9.37 1.74
CA PRO A 380 5.11 -10.36 0.79
C PRO A 380 6.60 -10.69 0.94
N LEU A 381 7.46 -9.69 1.18
CA LEU A 381 8.89 -9.90 1.40
C LEU A 381 9.16 -10.77 2.64
N ILE A 382 8.58 -10.42 3.80
CA ILE A 382 8.74 -11.18 5.04
C ILE A 382 8.18 -12.59 4.86
N CYS A 383 7.05 -12.72 4.15
CA CYS A 383 6.48 -14.02 3.79
C CYS A 383 7.50 -14.86 3.02
N THR A 384 8.17 -14.30 2.01
CA THR A 384 9.21 -15.01 1.23
C THR A 384 10.40 -15.40 2.11
N VAL A 385 10.87 -14.52 3.01
CA VAL A 385 11.96 -14.85 3.95
C VAL A 385 11.56 -16.03 4.84
N LEU A 386 10.39 -15.96 5.50
CA LEU A 386 9.92 -17.01 6.40
C LEU A 386 9.65 -18.34 5.67
N SER A 387 8.82 -18.30 4.63
CA SER A 387 8.35 -19.51 3.95
C SER A 387 9.41 -20.14 3.07
N PHE A 388 10.17 -19.34 2.31
CA PHE A 388 11.09 -19.87 1.31
C PHE A 388 12.49 -20.05 1.90
N VAL A 389 13.06 -19.00 2.48
CA VAL A 389 14.46 -19.01 2.93
C VAL A 389 14.63 -19.76 4.23
N LEU A 390 13.79 -19.52 5.24
CA LEU A 390 13.97 -20.08 6.58
C LEU A 390 13.31 -21.44 6.76
N VAL A 391 12.31 -21.78 5.95
CA VAL A 391 11.58 -23.05 6.06
C VAL A 391 11.86 -23.96 4.87
N ARG A 392 11.46 -23.59 3.64
CA ARG A 392 11.57 -24.48 2.48
C ARG A 392 13.01 -24.89 2.20
N LEU A 393 13.99 -23.97 2.17
CA LEU A 393 15.38 -24.34 1.86
C LEU A 393 16.02 -25.28 2.91
N PRO A 394 15.98 -24.99 4.23
CA PRO A 394 16.50 -25.91 5.24
C PRO A 394 15.77 -27.24 5.26
N LEU A 395 14.43 -27.24 5.13
CA LEU A 395 13.67 -28.49 5.08
C LEU A 395 13.96 -29.29 3.82
N SER A 396 14.17 -28.65 2.67
CA SER A 396 14.60 -29.36 1.45
C SER A 396 15.93 -30.08 1.66
N TYR A 397 16.89 -29.44 2.34
CA TYR A 397 18.16 -30.07 2.68
C TYR A 397 17.98 -31.23 3.68
N LEU A 398 17.29 -30.98 4.80
CA LEU A 398 17.11 -31.97 5.88
C LEU A 398 16.24 -33.15 5.46
N PHE A 399 15.07 -32.90 4.88
CA PHE A 399 14.19 -33.96 4.39
C PHE A 399 14.77 -34.66 3.17
N GLY A 400 15.58 -33.96 2.37
CA GLY A 400 16.37 -34.58 1.30
C GLY A 400 17.25 -35.71 1.84
N ILE A 401 17.96 -35.46 2.94
CA ILE A 401 18.84 -36.47 3.56
C ILE A 401 18.02 -37.68 4.06
N TRP A 402 16.84 -37.45 4.65
CA TRP A 402 16.06 -38.52 5.27
C TRP A 402 15.16 -39.30 4.31
N TRP A 403 14.57 -38.63 3.33
CA TRP A 403 13.53 -39.16 2.45
C TRP A 403 13.86 -39.02 0.96
N GLY A 404 15.08 -38.59 0.63
CA GLY A 404 15.49 -38.37 -0.76
C GLY A 404 14.69 -37.25 -1.42
N VAL A 405 14.47 -37.39 -2.73
CA VAL A 405 13.77 -36.39 -3.54
C VAL A 405 12.36 -36.11 -3.00
N ASP A 406 11.64 -37.11 -2.50
CA ASP A 406 10.30 -36.93 -1.91
C ASP A 406 10.30 -35.95 -0.73
N GLY A 407 11.37 -35.97 0.08
CA GLY A 407 11.55 -35.03 1.18
C GLY A 407 11.65 -33.58 0.70
N ILE A 408 12.36 -33.35 -0.42
CA ILE A 408 12.46 -32.05 -1.08
C ILE A 408 11.07 -31.59 -1.55
N LEU A 409 10.25 -32.50 -2.09
CA LEU A 409 8.89 -32.20 -2.55
C LEU A 409 7.98 -31.79 -1.37
N TRP A 410 8.05 -32.49 -0.24
CA TRP A 410 7.29 -32.13 0.96
C TRP A 410 7.73 -30.80 1.59
N ALA A 411 9.01 -30.43 1.47
CA ALA A 411 9.49 -29.13 1.92
C ALA A 411 8.83 -27.96 1.15
N ILE A 412 8.40 -28.17 -0.10
CA ILE A 412 7.62 -27.19 -0.88
C ILE A 412 6.28 -26.90 -0.17
N VAL A 413 5.55 -27.95 0.19
CA VAL A 413 4.25 -27.86 0.86
C VAL A 413 4.38 -27.20 2.23
N ALA A 414 5.43 -27.55 3.00
CA ALA A 414 5.72 -26.92 4.28
C ALA A 414 5.96 -25.41 4.14
N GLY A 415 6.71 -24.99 3.11
CA GLY A 415 6.89 -23.59 2.77
C GLY A 415 5.57 -22.88 2.46
N TRP A 416 4.74 -23.45 1.59
CA TRP A 416 3.42 -22.89 1.26
C TRP A 416 2.51 -22.77 2.48
N LEU A 417 2.52 -23.75 3.38
CA LEU A 417 1.74 -23.72 4.62
C LEU A 417 2.15 -22.54 5.52
N VAL A 418 3.46 -22.38 5.77
CA VAL A 418 3.97 -21.28 6.59
C VAL A 418 3.68 -19.92 5.93
N GLY A 419 3.87 -19.81 4.62
CA GLY A 419 3.60 -18.58 3.88
C GLY A 419 2.12 -18.20 3.89
N ALA A 420 1.22 -19.16 3.69
CA ALA A 420 -0.22 -18.96 3.78
C ALA A 420 -0.65 -18.57 5.21
N ALA A 421 -0.12 -19.24 6.24
CA ALA A 421 -0.40 -18.93 7.64
C ALA A 421 0.05 -17.52 8.02
N TYR A 422 1.29 -17.13 7.66
CA TYR A 422 1.79 -15.79 7.89
C TYR A 422 0.97 -14.73 7.15
N THR A 423 0.65 -14.97 5.89
CA THR A 423 -0.16 -14.05 5.07
C THR A 423 -1.56 -13.88 5.67
N ALA A 424 -2.18 -14.96 6.16
CA ALA A 424 -3.47 -14.90 6.85
C ALA A 424 -3.39 -14.15 8.19
N LEU A 425 -2.32 -14.32 8.97
CA LEU A 425 -2.10 -13.57 10.22
C LEU A 425 -1.93 -12.07 9.94
N ALA A 426 -1.12 -11.73 8.94
CA ALA A 426 -0.91 -10.34 8.51
C ALA A 426 -2.21 -9.70 7.99
N ALA A 427 -3.10 -10.50 7.39
CA ALA A 427 -4.44 -10.07 6.99
C ALA A 427 -5.39 -9.89 8.19
N ARG A 428 -5.32 -10.76 9.22
CA ARG A 428 -6.18 -10.75 10.41
C ARG A 428 -5.86 -9.67 11.42
N ARG A 429 -4.60 -9.22 11.53
CA ARG A 429 -4.23 -8.03 12.31
C ARG A 429 -4.87 -6.72 11.79
N ARG A 430 -5.80 -6.82 10.85
CA ARG A 430 -6.69 -5.76 10.33
C ARG A 430 -8.19 -6.08 10.45
N SER A 431 -8.55 -7.29 10.89
CA SER A 431 -9.94 -7.71 11.09
C SER A 431 -10.39 -7.57 12.55
N HIS A 432 -9.51 -7.12 13.44
CA HIS A 432 -9.92 -6.72 14.78
C HIS A 432 -10.68 -5.39 14.73
N PRO A 433 -11.73 -5.22 15.57
CA PRO A 433 -12.28 -3.90 15.86
C PRO A 433 -11.18 -2.99 16.42
N ALA A 434 -11.47 -1.68 16.51
CA ALA A 434 -10.56 -0.63 16.98
C ALA A 434 -9.58 -1.10 18.08
N PRO A 435 -8.30 -0.66 18.02
CA PRO A 435 -7.29 -1.08 18.98
C PRO A 435 -7.77 -0.86 20.41
N THR A 436 -7.56 -1.87 21.28
CA THR A 436 -7.87 -1.77 22.71
C THR A 436 -6.93 -0.77 23.40
N MET A 437 -7.37 -0.19 24.52
CA MET A 437 -6.65 0.84 25.32
C MET A 437 -5.17 0.52 25.63
N GLU A 438 -4.79 -0.77 25.72
CA GLU A 438 -3.39 -1.18 25.94
C GLU A 438 -2.50 -1.01 24.70
N ASP A 439 -3.06 -1.04 23.48
CA ASP A 439 -2.31 -0.89 22.23
C ASP A 439 -2.04 0.59 21.84
N THR A 440 -2.70 1.54 22.51
CA THR A 440 -2.70 2.98 22.14
C THR A 440 -1.62 3.81 22.87
N VAL A 441 -1.01 3.28 23.93
CA VAL A 441 0.08 3.99 24.65
C VAL A 441 1.38 4.01 23.82
N ASP A 442 1.60 3.03 22.95
CA ASP A 442 2.80 2.92 22.11
C ASP A 442 2.81 3.90 20.90
N THR A 443 1.70 4.59 20.61
CA THR A 443 1.60 5.55 19.48
C THR A 443 1.75 7.01 19.90
N LEU A 444 1.56 7.33 21.18
CA LEU A 444 1.67 8.70 21.72
C LEU A 444 3.13 9.15 21.78
N LYS A 445 3.35 10.44 21.48
CA LYS A 445 4.68 11.07 21.58
C LYS A 445 4.64 12.18 22.62
N MET A 446 5.72 12.31 23.37
CA MET A 446 5.93 13.48 24.21
C MET A 446 6.32 14.65 23.30
N VAL A 447 5.54 15.71 23.33
CA VAL A 447 5.71 16.93 22.55
C VAL A 447 6.10 18.07 23.49
N ASP A 448 7.14 18.82 23.13
CA ASP A 448 7.55 20.04 23.83
C ASP A 448 6.86 21.27 23.20
N LEU A 449 6.01 21.94 23.98
CA LEU A 449 5.17 23.06 23.55
C LEU A 449 5.72 24.43 23.99
N GLY A 450 6.86 24.49 24.68
CA GLY A 450 7.40 25.76 25.19
C GLY A 450 8.15 25.58 26.52
N PRO A 451 8.62 26.67 27.16
CA PRO A 451 9.55 26.61 28.29
C PRO A 451 9.07 25.72 29.46
N GLY A 452 9.45 24.45 29.44
CA GLY A 452 9.10 23.45 30.46
C GLY A 452 7.74 22.77 30.29
N LEU A 453 6.98 23.05 29.22
CA LEU A 453 5.65 22.47 29.00
C LEU A 453 5.71 21.30 28.01
N THR A 454 5.40 20.10 28.51
CA THR A 454 5.43 18.87 27.70
C THR A 454 4.12 18.11 27.81
N PHE A 455 3.56 17.68 26.68
CA PHE A 455 2.28 16.98 26.57
C PHE A 455 2.45 15.70 25.74
N TRP A 456 1.78 14.63 26.16
CA TRP A 456 1.54 13.47 25.30
C TRP A 456 0.52 13.84 24.23
N ALA A 457 0.84 13.57 22.96
CA ALA A 457 -0.07 13.80 21.85
C ALA A 457 0.20 12.80 20.70
N PRO A 458 -0.83 12.44 19.92
CA PRO A 458 -0.64 11.62 18.70
C PRO A 458 -0.03 12.44 17.55
N SER A 459 -0.29 13.75 17.50
CA SER A 459 0.25 14.68 16.50
C SER A 459 0.91 15.90 17.15
N GLU A 460 2.20 16.10 16.86
CA GLU A 460 2.96 17.27 17.30
C GLU A 460 2.48 18.56 16.64
N ARG A 461 2.12 18.51 15.35
CA ARG A 461 1.64 19.67 14.59
C ARG A 461 0.34 20.21 15.20
N GLU A 462 -0.62 19.33 15.47
CA GLU A 462 -1.90 19.69 16.09
C GLU A 462 -1.70 20.24 17.49
N ALA A 463 -0.90 19.57 18.32
CA ALA A 463 -0.65 20.00 19.69
C ALA A 463 -0.05 21.42 19.75
N ARG A 464 0.84 21.77 18.80
CA ARG A 464 1.37 23.13 18.67
C ARG A 464 0.30 24.13 18.22
N PHE A 465 -0.52 23.77 17.24
CA PHE A 465 -1.61 24.63 16.77
C PHE A 465 -2.58 24.99 17.89
N VAL A 466 -3.08 23.99 18.62
CA VAL A 466 -4.00 24.19 19.76
C VAL A 466 -3.32 24.97 20.89
N TYR A 467 -2.02 24.77 21.11
CA TYR A 467 -1.27 25.56 22.08
C TYR A 467 -1.18 27.04 21.68
N GLU A 468 -0.83 27.34 20.43
CA GLU A 468 -0.77 28.72 19.91
C GLU A 468 -2.14 29.41 20.04
N GLU A 469 -3.22 28.72 19.66
CA GLU A 469 -4.59 29.20 19.76
C GLU A 469 -4.99 29.55 21.21
N ILE A 470 -4.75 28.65 22.16
CA ILE A 470 -5.15 28.83 23.55
C ILE A 470 -4.26 29.85 24.28
N PHE A 471 -2.93 29.70 24.17
CA PHE A 471 -1.96 30.41 25.02
C PHE A 471 -1.42 31.69 24.39
N GLU A 472 -1.26 31.75 23.06
CA GLU A 472 -0.66 32.91 22.40
C GLU A 472 -1.71 33.88 21.86
N GLN A 473 -2.83 33.37 21.36
CA GLN A 473 -3.89 34.17 20.76
C GLN A 473 -4.99 34.57 21.74
N GLY A 474 -5.02 33.92 22.91
CA GLY A 474 -5.95 34.24 23.97
C GLY A 474 -7.40 34.01 23.56
N CYS A 475 -7.70 32.90 22.87
CA CYS A 475 -9.08 32.55 22.47
C CYS A 475 -10.07 32.53 23.65
N TYR A 476 -9.57 32.31 24.87
CA TYR A 476 -10.34 32.32 26.12
C TYR A 476 -10.07 33.55 27.01
N ALA A 477 -9.38 34.57 26.50
CA ALA A 477 -9.10 35.81 27.23
C ALA A 477 -10.40 36.60 27.50
N GLY A 478 -10.51 37.16 28.70
CA GLY A 478 -11.68 37.99 29.10
C GLY A 478 -12.82 37.23 29.78
N LEU A 479 -12.74 35.90 29.92
CA LEU A 479 -13.69 35.13 30.72
C LEU A 479 -13.44 35.35 32.23
N SER A 480 -14.43 35.90 32.94
CA SER A 480 -14.36 36.10 34.39
C SER A 480 -15.00 34.92 35.13
N LEU A 481 -14.22 33.85 35.34
CA LEU A 481 -14.68 32.66 36.08
C LEU A 481 -14.31 32.71 37.57
N PRO A 482 -15.16 32.20 38.47
CA PRO A 482 -14.82 32.02 39.89
C PRO A 482 -13.71 30.98 40.09
N ASP A 483 -13.05 31.01 41.25
CA ASP A 483 -11.92 30.11 41.56
C ASP A 483 -12.33 28.62 41.64
N ASP A 484 -13.57 28.34 42.00
CA ASP A 484 -14.19 27.02 42.12
C ASP A 484 -15.15 26.69 40.97
N ALA A 485 -14.99 27.37 39.83
CA ALA A 485 -15.85 27.25 38.65
C ALA A 485 -16.10 25.79 38.25
N PHE A 486 -17.36 25.48 37.92
CA PHE A 486 -17.71 24.21 37.28
C PHE A 486 -17.75 24.39 35.76
N ILE A 487 -16.87 23.67 35.07
CA ILE A 487 -16.65 23.78 33.63
C ILE A 487 -16.99 22.47 32.95
N VAL A 488 -17.68 22.57 31.82
CA VAL A 488 -17.95 21.45 30.92
C VAL A 488 -17.13 21.66 29.66
N ASP A 489 -16.22 20.73 29.37
CA ASP A 489 -15.29 20.73 28.24
C ASP A 489 -15.70 19.64 27.24
N VAL A 490 -16.42 20.02 26.19
CA VAL A 490 -16.89 19.12 25.14
C VAL A 490 -15.91 19.14 23.97
N GLY A 491 -15.30 17.99 23.69
CA GLY A 491 -14.17 17.88 22.77
C GLY A 491 -12.85 18.25 23.46
N ALA A 492 -12.54 17.55 24.56
CA ALA A 492 -11.38 17.89 25.40
C ALA A 492 -10.02 17.56 24.74
N ASN A 493 -10.01 16.71 23.70
CA ASN A 493 -8.83 16.32 22.93
C ASN A 493 -7.71 15.83 23.87
N ILE A 494 -6.50 16.38 23.80
CA ILE A 494 -5.36 16.01 24.66
C ILE A 494 -5.33 16.76 26.02
N GLY A 495 -6.32 17.62 26.31
CA GLY A 495 -6.48 18.30 27.60
C GLY A 495 -5.78 19.65 27.76
N LEU A 496 -5.37 20.31 26.67
CA LEU A 496 -4.69 21.62 26.74
C LEU A 496 -5.58 22.71 27.34
N PHE A 497 -6.88 22.75 26.98
CA PHE A 497 -7.83 23.70 27.55
C PHE A 497 -8.04 23.45 29.06
N SER A 498 -8.25 22.19 29.45
CA SER A 498 -8.36 21.80 30.85
C SER A 498 -7.14 22.23 31.68
N TYR A 499 -5.93 22.06 31.13
CA TYR A 499 -4.69 22.55 31.75
C TYR A 499 -4.63 24.08 31.84
N PHE A 500 -4.99 24.79 30.76
CA PHE A 500 -5.04 26.26 30.74
C PHE A 500 -5.95 26.84 31.82
N ILE A 501 -7.13 26.25 32.01
CA ILE A 501 -8.04 26.63 33.11
C ILE A 501 -7.38 26.37 34.46
N ARG A 502 -6.80 25.18 34.68
CA ARG A 502 -6.22 24.82 35.99
C ARG A 502 -5.05 25.71 36.40
N GLN A 503 -4.30 26.25 35.44
CA GLN A 503 -3.26 27.24 35.70
C GLN A 503 -3.82 28.55 36.26
N GLN A 504 -5.02 28.97 35.81
CA GLN A 504 -5.63 30.23 36.23
C GLN A 504 -6.59 30.08 37.41
N ARG A 505 -7.21 28.90 37.54
CA ARG A 505 -8.25 28.55 38.51
C ARG A 505 -7.94 27.15 39.08
N PRO A 506 -7.01 27.03 40.03
CA PRO A 506 -6.60 25.74 40.58
C PRO A 506 -7.74 24.93 41.20
N GLY A 507 -8.80 25.60 41.67
CA GLY A 507 -10.00 24.99 42.26
C GLY A 507 -11.11 24.62 41.28
N ALA A 508 -10.95 24.90 39.98
CA ALA A 508 -11.98 24.65 38.98
C ALA A 508 -12.27 23.15 38.83
N ARG A 509 -13.55 22.77 38.86
CA ARG A 509 -14.02 21.40 38.64
C ARG A 509 -14.40 21.25 37.18
N ILE A 510 -13.74 20.34 36.47
CA ILE A 510 -13.91 20.20 35.02
C ILE A 510 -14.51 18.82 34.72
N LEU A 511 -15.55 18.80 33.88
CA LEU A 511 -16.15 17.62 33.28
C LEU A 511 -15.80 17.62 31.79
N ALA A 512 -14.91 16.71 31.37
CA ALA A 512 -14.35 16.63 30.04
C ALA A 512 -14.93 15.44 29.25
N PHE A 513 -15.26 15.66 27.99
CA PHE A 513 -15.75 14.63 27.07
C PHE A 513 -14.78 14.46 25.90
N GLU A 514 -14.27 13.25 25.71
CA GLU A 514 -13.40 12.91 24.58
C GLU A 514 -13.69 11.48 24.09
N PRO A 515 -14.32 11.33 22.91
CA PRO A 515 -14.69 10.01 22.38
C PRO A 515 -13.56 9.28 21.65
N MET A 516 -12.50 9.95 21.21
CA MET A 516 -11.48 9.30 20.37
C MET A 516 -10.41 8.61 21.25
N PRO A 517 -10.13 7.31 21.04
CA PRO A 517 -9.26 6.54 21.94
C PRO A 517 -7.85 7.11 22.14
N GLU A 518 -7.22 7.61 21.08
CA GLU A 518 -5.84 8.13 21.13
C GLU A 518 -5.73 9.45 21.90
N THR A 519 -6.62 10.41 21.63
CA THR A 519 -6.67 11.69 22.34
C THR A 519 -7.17 11.51 23.77
N LEU A 520 -8.10 10.58 24.03
CA LEU A 520 -8.52 10.21 25.38
C LEU A 520 -7.37 9.63 26.22
N ALA A 521 -6.56 8.75 25.63
CA ALA A 521 -5.37 8.22 26.29
C ALA A 521 -4.34 9.32 26.59
N ALA A 522 -4.15 10.25 25.65
CA ALA A 522 -3.32 11.43 25.85
C ALA A 522 -3.86 12.34 26.97
N LEU A 523 -5.16 12.63 26.99
CA LEU A 523 -5.85 13.42 28.01
C LEU A 523 -5.60 12.86 29.42
N ARG A 524 -5.86 11.56 29.61
CA ARG A 524 -5.62 10.88 30.90
C ARG A 524 -4.14 10.97 31.32
N SER A 525 -3.23 10.68 30.38
CA SER A 525 -1.78 10.75 30.64
C SER A 525 -1.30 12.17 30.99
N ASN A 526 -1.88 13.19 30.37
CA ASN A 526 -1.56 14.58 30.64
C ASN A 526 -2.16 15.07 31.96
N ALA A 527 -3.37 14.62 32.31
CA ALA A 527 -3.99 14.92 33.60
C ALA A 527 -3.16 14.42 34.78
N ASP A 528 -2.67 13.18 34.69
CA ASP A 528 -1.77 12.61 35.68
C ASP A 528 -0.44 13.39 35.77
N ARG A 529 0.15 13.72 34.61
CA ARG A 529 1.45 14.40 34.53
C ARG A 529 1.44 15.79 35.16
N HIS A 530 0.37 16.54 34.95
CA HIS A 530 0.30 17.97 35.30
C HIS A 530 -0.55 18.23 36.54
N GLY A 531 -0.93 17.20 37.29
CA GLY A 531 -1.55 17.33 38.60
C GLY A 531 -3.03 17.73 38.55
N PHE A 532 -3.75 17.35 37.50
CA PHE A 532 -5.21 17.53 37.37
C PHE A 532 -5.94 16.20 37.15
N ALA A 533 -5.44 15.11 37.75
CA ALA A 533 -6.03 13.77 37.67
C ALA A 533 -7.43 13.67 38.31
N ASP A 534 -7.87 14.68 39.06
CA ASP A 534 -9.23 14.83 39.57
C ASP A 534 -10.23 15.31 38.51
N LEU A 535 -9.78 15.52 37.26
CA LEU A 535 -10.61 15.75 36.09
C LEU A 535 -11.61 14.60 35.90
N ARG A 536 -12.90 14.93 35.82
CA ARG A 536 -13.92 13.94 35.47
C ARG A 536 -13.96 13.78 33.95
N ILE A 537 -13.51 12.64 33.44
CA ILE A 537 -13.41 12.35 32.01
C ILE A 537 -14.45 11.30 31.61
N GLU A 538 -15.29 11.63 30.64
CA GLU A 538 -16.29 10.74 30.06
C GLU A 538 -15.87 10.31 28.64
N GLU A 539 -15.93 9.00 28.37
CA GLU A 539 -15.54 8.36 27.11
C GLU A 539 -16.73 8.26 26.16
N CYS A 540 -17.33 9.41 25.84
CA CYS A 540 -18.43 9.50 24.89
C CYS A 540 -18.41 10.84 24.16
N ALA A 541 -19.02 10.88 22.98
CA ALA A 541 -19.31 12.13 22.31
C ALA A 541 -20.65 12.68 22.83
N LEU A 542 -20.91 13.97 22.57
CA LEU A 542 -22.20 14.58 22.89
C LEU A 542 -22.98 14.90 21.61
N GLY A 543 -24.30 14.80 21.69
CA GLY A 543 -25.22 15.07 20.58
C GLY A 543 -26.65 15.30 21.06
N ALA A 544 -27.58 15.39 20.10
CA ALA A 544 -28.98 15.71 20.38
C ALA A 544 -29.70 14.58 21.14
N ASP A 545 -29.37 13.34 20.79
CA ASP A 545 -29.99 12.11 21.28
C ASP A 545 -28.93 11.10 21.78
N HIS A 546 -29.39 10.09 22.51
CA HIS A 546 -28.54 8.95 22.89
C HIS A 546 -28.43 7.94 21.74
N GLU A 547 -27.20 7.56 21.39
CA GLU A 547 -26.89 6.58 20.36
C GLU A 547 -25.73 5.68 20.79
N GLU A 548 -25.96 4.36 20.89
CA GLU A 548 -24.97 3.41 21.42
C GLU A 548 -23.71 3.27 20.54
N LYS A 549 -23.86 3.37 19.20
CA LYS A 549 -22.78 3.11 18.25
C LYS A 549 -22.87 4.05 17.06
N VAL A 550 -22.06 5.10 17.09
CA VAL A 550 -21.95 6.08 16.01
C VAL A 550 -20.56 5.99 15.39
N GLU A 551 -20.51 5.98 14.06
CA GLU A 551 -19.25 6.02 13.32
C GLU A 551 -18.74 7.47 13.24
N PHE A 552 -17.49 7.66 13.66
CA PHE A 552 -16.72 8.88 13.53
C PHE A 552 -15.56 8.66 12.55
N THR A 553 -15.16 9.73 11.89
CA THR A 553 -13.92 9.78 11.12
C THR A 553 -12.84 10.43 11.99
N TYR A 554 -11.89 9.62 12.47
CA TYR A 554 -10.72 10.04 13.24
C TYR A 554 -9.55 10.37 12.30
N TYR A 555 -8.90 11.52 12.46
CA TYR A 555 -7.76 11.92 11.62
C TYR A 555 -6.45 11.86 12.42
N PRO A 556 -5.61 10.81 12.29
CA PRO A 556 -4.45 10.63 13.18
C PRO A 556 -3.41 11.76 13.14
N LEU A 557 -3.34 12.52 12.04
CA LEU A 557 -2.39 13.63 11.88
C LEU A 557 -2.97 14.98 12.30
N LEU A 558 -4.30 15.12 12.33
CA LEU A 558 -5.05 16.30 12.78
C LEU A 558 -6.21 15.83 13.67
N PRO A 559 -5.92 15.24 14.84
CA PRO A 559 -6.93 14.55 15.65
C PRO A 559 -8.06 15.47 16.12
N GLY A 560 -7.82 16.77 16.28
CA GLY A 560 -8.85 17.74 16.62
C GLY A 560 -9.89 17.91 15.52
N ASN A 561 -9.55 17.61 14.26
CA ASN A 561 -10.47 17.67 13.13
C ASN A 561 -11.44 16.47 13.04
N SER A 562 -11.39 15.53 13.99
CA SER A 562 -12.18 14.30 13.96
C SER A 562 -13.67 14.60 14.11
N THR A 563 -14.49 13.99 13.26
CA THR A 563 -15.90 14.41 13.11
C THR A 563 -16.84 13.25 12.83
N ARG A 564 -18.10 13.43 13.21
CA ARG A 564 -19.24 12.60 12.79
C ARG A 564 -19.64 12.85 11.32
N TYR A 565 -19.36 14.05 10.80
CA TYR A 565 -19.83 14.52 9.49
C TYR A 565 -18.64 14.77 8.53
N PRO A 566 -17.92 13.73 8.08
CA PRO A 566 -16.71 13.89 7.27
C PRO A 566 -16.95 14.56 5.91
N GLU A 567 -18.17 14.51 5.37
CA GLU A 567 -18.61 15.20 4.16
C GLU A 567 -18.57 16.73 4.30
N GLU A 568 -18.77 17.26 5.50
CA GLU A 568 -18.75 18.70 5.78
C GLU A 568 -17.33 19.29 5.69
N LYS A 569 -16.31 18.44 5.84
CA LYS A 569 -14.91 18.80 5.71
C LYS A 569 -14.48 19.08 4.26
N GLU A 570 -15.31 18.83 3.24
CA GLU A 570 -14.95 19.06 1.83
C GLU A 570 -14.64 20.54 1.52
N LEU A 571 -15.36 21.49 2.14
CA LEU A 571 -15.05 22.91 1.98
C LEU A 571 -13.68 23.24 2.58
N GLN A 572 -13.42 22.78 3.80
CA GLN A 572 -12.14 22.98 4.48
C GLN A 572 -11.00 22.37 3.66
N LYS A 573 -11.17 21.14 3.14
CA LYS A 573 -10.24 20.50 2.21
C LYS A 573 -9.97 21.37 0.98
N SER A 574 -11.02 21.88 0.33
CA SER A 574 -10.85 22.68 -0.90
C SER A 574 -10.06 23.96 -0.65
N VAL A 575 -10.28 24.63 0.49
CA VAL A 575 -9.59 25.87 0.85
C VAL A 575 -8.15 25.57 1.28
N MET A 576 -7.94 24.52 2.09
CA MET A 576 -6.60 24.12 2.52
C MET A 576 -5.71 23.73 1.33
N VAL A 577 -6.27 23.09 0.30
CA VAL A 577 -5.54 22.73 -0.93
C VAL A 577 -5.03 23.97 -1.71
N GLU A 578 -5.61 25.15 -1.51
CA GLU A 578 -5.13 26.40 -2.12
C GLU A 578 -3.90 26.97 -1.39
N ILE A 579 -3.69 26.61 -0.13
CA ILE A 579 -2.70 27.21 0.78
C ILE A 579 -1.58 26.21 1.12
N GLU A 580 -1.91 24.92 1.18
CA GLU A 580 -1.02 23.81 1.47
C GLU A 580 -0.93 22.85 0.28
N PRO A 581 0.18 22.09 0.16
CA PRO A 581 0.28 21.08 -0.89
C PRO A 581 -0.89 20.09 -0.81
N PRO A 582 -1.62 19.82 -1.91
CA PRO A 582 -2.80 18.96 -1.88
C PRO A 582 -2.54 17.57 -1.31
N ASP A 583 -1.35 17.02 -1.54
CA ASP A 583 -0.94 15.71 -0.99
C ASP A 583 -0.83 15.74 0.54
N ASP A 584 -0.42 16.86 1.14
CA ASP A 584 -0.31 17.01 2.59
C ASP A 584 -1.70 17.16 3.22
N VAL A 585 -2.58 17.96 2.61
CA VAL A 585 -3.99 18.09 3.03
C VAL A 585 -4.71 16.74 2.95
N VAL A 586 -4.54 15.99 1.86
CA VAL A 586 -5.15 14.66 1.71
C VAL A 586 -4.57 13.68 2.73
N ARG A 587 -3.26 13.69 2.98
CA ARG A 587 -2.63 12.83 3.98
C ARG A 587 -3.14 13.13 5.38
N GLU A 588 -3.26 14.41 5.71
CA GLU A 588 -3.69 14.88 7.03
C GLU A 588 -5.17 14.60 7.29
N LEU A 589 -6.00 14.75 6.26
CA LEU A 589 -7.42 14.42 6.30
C LEU A 589 -7.70 13.01 5.76
N THR A 590 -6.72 12.10 5.85
CA THR A 590 -6.94 10.66 5.66
C THR A 590 -7.46 10.08 6.98
N GLY A 591 -8.78 9.93 7.06
CA GLY A 591 -9.43 9.44 8.26
C GLY A 591 -9.47 7.92 8.41
N GLU A 592 -9.56 7.48 9.65
CA GLU A 592 -9.85 6.11 10.07
C GLU A 592 -11.22 6.08 10.74
N THR A 593 -11.97 4.97 10.58
CA THR A 593 -13.29 4.85 11.22
C THR A 593 -13.13 4.42 12.67
N VAL A 594 -13.66 5.23 13.59
CA VAL A 594 -13.77 4.93 15.03
C VAL A 594 -15.25 4.86 15.39
N VAL A 595 -15.62 3.96 16.29
CA VAL A 595 -16.99 3.86 16.81
C VAL A 595 -17.00 4.35 18.24
N ALA A 596 -17.87 5.31 18.54
CA ALA A 596 -18.06 5.85 19.88
C ALA A 596 -19.55 5.96 20.22
N GLU A 597 -19.85 5.96 21.52
CA GLU A 597 -21.18 6.25 22.04
C GLU A 597 -21.43 7.77 21.99
N VAL A 598 -22.66 8.15 21.65
CA VAL A 598 -23.13 9.55 21.70
C VAL A 598 -24.18 9.67 22.78
N GLN A 599 -24.03 10.67 23.65
CA GLN A 599 -24.91 10.93 24.78
C GLN A 599 -25.45 12.36 24.74
N ARG A 600 -26.52 12.62 25.49
CA ARG A 600 -27.04 13.99 25.69
C ARG A 600 -26.27 14.67 26.81
N LEU A 601 -25.95 15.96 26.67
CA LEU A 601 -25.26 16.70 27.73
C LEU A 601 -26.06 16.68 29.05
N SER A 602 -27.39 16.80 28.94
CA SER A 602 -28.30 16.79 30.08
C SER A 602 -28.21 15.52 30.93
N SER A 603 -27.80 14.39 30.36
CA SER A 603 -27.60 13.13 31.10
C SER A 603 -26.51 13.24 32.17
N PHE A 604 -25.63 14.25 32.08
CA PHE A 604 -24.51 14.45 33.00
C PHE A 604 -24.67 15.63 33.94
N LEU A 605 -25.73 16.44 33.77
CA LEU A 605 -26.02 17.61 34.58
C LEU A 605 -27.07 17.28 35.64
N ARG A 606 -26.97 17.94 36.80
CA ARG A 606 -28.00 17.91 37.83
C ARG A 606 -28.82 19.18 37.76
N ALA A 607 -30.09 19.11 38.15
CA ALA A 607 -31.01 20.25 38.14
C ALA A 607 -30.56 21.47 38.97
N ASP A 608 -29.66 21.28 39.94
CA ASP A 608 -29.11 22.34 40.81
C ASP A 608 -27.65 22.70 40.47
N GLN A 609 -27.07 22.11 39.42
CA GLN A 609 -25.66 22.26 39.10
C GLN A 609 -25.43 23.43 38.14
N ARG A 610 -25.03 24.58 38.69
CA ARG A 610 -24.56 25.73 37.90
C ARG A 610 -23.34 25.32 37.06
N VAL A 611 -23.37 25.67 35.77
CA VAL A 611 -22.25 25.51 34.83
C VAL A 611 -21.72 26.90 34.51
N ASP A 612 -20.54 27.23 35.05
CA ASP A 612 -19.94 28.55 34.86
C ASP A 612 -19.43 28.72 33.43
N LEU A 613 -18.96 27.65 32.79
CA LEU A 613 -18.55 27.66 31.38
C LEU A 613 -18.87 26.32 30.70
N LEU A 614 -19.56 26.40 29.56
CA LEU A 614 -19.71 25.31 28.61
C LEU A 614 -18.85 25.60 27.37
N LYS A 615 -17.77 24.85 27.21
CA LYS A 615 -16.91 24.86 26.01
C LYS A 615 -17.38 23.76 25.07
N ILE A 616 -17.65 24.09 23.81
CA ILE A 616 -17.99 23.14 22.76
C ILE A 616 -17.07 23.38 21.58
N ASP A 617 -16.12 22.49 21.37
CA ASP A 617 -15.34 22.51 20.14
C ASP A 617 -15.26 21.07 19.66
N VAL A 618 -16.29 20.76 18.86
CA VAL A 618 -16.57 19.47 18.27
C VAL A 618 -16.88 19.71 16.81
N GLU A 619 -16.07 19.16 15.93
CA GLU A 619 -16.04 19.55 14.52
C GLU A 619 -17.34 19.19 13.78
N GLY A 620 -18.24 20.16 13.62
CA GLY A 620 -19.48 20.05 12.85
C GLY A 620 -20.71 19.56 13.63
N ALA A 621 -20.56 19.13 14.88
CA ALA A 621 -21.66 18.60 15.70
C ALA A 621 -22.14 19.58 16.78
N GLU A 622 -21.74 20.85 16.72
CA GLU A 622 -21.95 21.84 17.78
C GLU A 622 -23.42 22.07 18.06
N LEU A 623 -24.22 22.20 17.00
CA LEU A 623 -25.67 22.38 17.10
C LEU A 623 -26.36 21.14 17.71
N ASP A 624 -25.83 19.94 17.45
CA ASP A 624 -26.37 18.71 18.02
C ASP A 624 -26.10 18.64 19.52
N VAL A 625 -24.90 19.04 19.96
CA VAL A 625 -24.58 19.16 21.40
C VAL A 625 -25.54 20.12 22.09
N LEU A 626 -25.80 21.30 21.50
CA LEU A 626 -26.73 22.28 22.08
C LEU A 626 -28.17 21.73 22.14
N ARG A 627 -28.60 20.95 21.14
CA ARG A 627 -29.91 20.27 21.15
C ARG A 627 -30.00 19.14 22.18
N GLY A 628 -28.87 18.62 22.65
CA GLY A 628 -28.80 17.68 23.76
C GLY A 628 -29.05 18.29 25.15
N ILE A 629 -29.27 19.62 25.23
CA ILE A 629 -29.55 20.36 26.46
C ILE A 629 -31.05 20.50 26.65
N ASP A 630 -31.56 19.96 27.76
CA ASP A 630 -32.96 20.04 28.18
C ASP A 630 -33.27 21.45 28.70
N ASP A 631 -34.52 21.90 28.51
CA ASP A 631 -35.01 23.23 28.90
C ASP A 631 -34.72 23.59 30.37
N GLU A 632 -34.70 22.60 31.26
CA GLU A 632 -34.41 22.80 32.69
C GLU A 632 -32.94 23.12 32.99
N HIS A 633 -32.00 22.72 32.11
CA HIS A 633 -30.57 22.93 32.30
C HIS A 633 -30.06 24.24 31.70
N TRP A 634 -30.73 24.78 30.68
CA TRP A 634 -30.36 26.07 30.10
C TRP A 634 -30.22 27.22 31.11
N PRO A 635 -31.10 27.35 32.13
CA PRO A 635 -30.95 28.36 33.17
C PRO A 635 -29.66 28.28 33.99
N LEU A 636 -29.03 27.10 34.05
CA LEU A 636 -27.86 26.82 34.88
C LEU A 636 -26.54 27.24 34.22
N ILE A 637 -26.53 27.36 32.88
CA ILE A 637 -25.34 27.67 32.09
C ILE A 637 -25.13 29.20 32.06
N GLN A 638 -23.95 29.67 32.48
CA GLN A 638 -23.64 31.10 32.57
C GLN A 638 -22.93 31.64 31.33
N HIS A 639 -21.96 30.87 30.83
CA HIS A 639 -21.18 31.21 29.65
C HIS A 639 -21.11 30.00 28.71
N VAL A 640 -21.22 30.25 27.41
CA VAL A 640 -20.97 29.28 26.35
C VAL A 640 -19.88 29.82 25.44
N VAL A 641 -18.88 29.01 25.16
CA VAL A 641 -17.88 29.28 24.13
C VAL A 641 -17.88 28.11 23.18
N LEU A 642 -18.09 28.35 21.89
CA LEU A 642 -18.01 27.29 20.90
C LEU A 642 -17.34 27.74 19.61
N GLU A 643 -16.69 26.80 18.94
CA GLU A 643 -16.14 26.98 17.60
C GLU A 643 -17.05 26.30 16.60
N VAL A 644 -17.52 27.04 15.60
CA VAL A 644 -18.48 26.54 14.62
C VAL A 644 -18.05 26.87 13.20
N GLN A 645 -18.11 25.88 12.33
CA GLN A 645 -18.08 26.08 10.90
C GLN A 645 -19.48 26.42 10.35
N ASP A 646 -19.64 27.56 9.69
CA ASP A 646 -20.92 27.96 9.10
C ASP A 646 -21.23 27.22 7.80
N ILE A 647 -21.94 26.12 7.95
CA ILE A 647 -22.47 25.28 6.87
C ILE A 647 -23.99 25.38 6.89
N GLU A 648 -24.57 25.67 5.73
CA GLU A 648 -26.04 25.78 5.56
C GLU A 648 -26.74 26.75 6.55
N GLY A 649 -26.04 27.79 7.02
CA GLY A 649 -26.58 28.78 7.96
C GLY A 649 -26.59 28.33 9.42
N ARG A 650 -25.85 27.28 9.77
CA ARG A 650 -25.70 26.75 11.14
C ARG A 650 -25.38 27.83 12.16
N LEU A 651 -24.53 28.80 11.81
CA LEU A 651 -24.16 29.89 12.71
C LEU A 651 -25.37 30.74 13.13
N ALA A 652 -26.28 31.02 12.18
CA ALA A 652 -27.49 31.79 12.47
C ALA A 652 -28.43 31.01 13.40
N VAL A 653 -28.57 29.70 13.18
CA VAL A 653 -29.39 28.82 14.03
C VAL A 653 -28.86 28.78 15.46
N ILE A 654 -27.54 28.64 15.63
CA ILE A 654 -26.91 28.64 16.96
C ILE A 654 -27.10 29.98 17.66
N ARG A 655 -26.88 31.10 16.96
CA ARG A 655 -27.10 32.45 17.50
C ARG A 655 -28.54 32.62 17.99
N ASP A 656 -29.51 32.24 17.18
CA ASP A 656 -30.93 32.42 17.50
C ASP A 656 -31.36 31.51 18.66
N LEU A 657 -30.82 30.29 18.74
CA LEU A 657 -31.02 29.37 19.85
C LEU A 657 -30.47 29.95 21.16
N LEU A 658 -29.21 30.39 21.18
CA LEU A 658 -28.60 30.98 22.37
C LEU A 658 -29.32 32.27 22.81
N ALA A 659 -29.69 33.14 21.87
CA ALA A 659 -30.47 34.34 22.17
C ALA A 659 -31.87 34.00 22.73
N GLY A 660 -32.52 32.96 22.21
CA GLY A 660 -33.79 32.44 22.70
C GLY A 660 -33.74 31.98 24.17
N HIS A 661 -32.58 31.50 24.62
CA HIS A 661 -32.31 31.16 26.02
C HIS A 661 -31.68 32.31 26.83
N GLY A 662 -31.75 33.56 26.34
CA GLY A 662 -31.40 34.76 27.09
C GLY A 662 -29.91 35.11 27.13
N PHE A 663 -29.08 34.53 26.25
CA PHE A 663 -27.66 34.89 26.15
C PHE A 663 -27.44 36.11 25.25
N THR A 664 -26.49 36.96 25.63
CA THR A 664 -25.89 37.95 24.73
C THR A 664 -24.78 37.28 23.93
N VAL A 665 -24.91 37.25 22.61
CA VAL A 665 -24.01 36.50 21.70
C VAL A 665 -23.04 37.45 20.98
N ASP A 666 -21.75 37.20 21.13
CA ASP A 666 -20.64 37.81 20.39
C ASP A 666 -20.06 36.76 19.43
N ILE A 667 -19.83 37.14 18.17
CA ILE A 667 -19.34 36.25 17.12
C ILE A 667 -18.10 36.86 16.49
N GLN A 668 -17.01 36.11 16.49
CA GLN A 668 -15.74 36.51 15.91
C GLN A 668 -15.28 35.45 14.90
N ALA A 669 -14.60 35.86 13.83
CA ALA A 669 -13.96 34.89 12.95
C ALA A 669 -12.83 34.18 13.70
N ALA A 670 -12.68 32.86 13.50
CA ALA A 670 -11.62 32.11 14.15
C ALA A 670 -10.25 32.63 13.68
N PRO A 671 -9.35 33.00 14.61
CA PRO A 671 -8.01 33.43 14.24
C PRO A 671 -7.24 32.25 13.62
N MET A 672 -6.26 32.50 12.76
CA MET A 672 -5.47 31.49 12.00
C MET A 672 -6.20 30.67 10.94
N ILE A 673 -7.53 30.60 10.98
CA ILE A 673 -8.30 29.86 9.99
C ILE A 673 -8.63 30.78 8.80
N PRO A 674 -8.38 30.37 7.54
CA PRO A 674 -8.74 31.18 6.38
C PRO A 674 -10.24 31.51 6.38
N ALA A 675 -10.60 32.77 6.17
CA ALA A 675 -11.99 33.24 6.18
C ALA A 675 -12.92 32.45 5.22
N ALA A 676 -12.37 31.88 4.14
CA ALA A 676 -13.09 31.04 3.20
C ALA A 676 -13.60 29.72 3.80
N VAL A 677 -12.99 29.23 4.89
CA VAL A 677 -13.45 28.04 5.65
C VAL A 677 -14.72 28.36 6.43
N ARG A 678 -15.01 29.65 6.69
CA ARG A 678 -16.17 30.15 7.44
C ARG A 678 -16.25 29.58 8.86
N HIS A 679 -15.12 29.56 9.55
CA HIS A 679 -15.04 29.14 10.95
C HIS A 679 -15.13 30.35 11.88
N PHE A 680 -15.98 30.27 12.90
CA PHE A 680 -16.27 31.33 13.85
C PHE A 680 -16.17 30.84 15.29
N VAL A 681 -15.68 31.71 16.17
CA VAL A 681 -15.77 31.54 17.62
C VAL A 681 -17.00 32.31 18.10
N VAL A 682 -17.92 31.61 18.75
CA VAL A 682 -19.13 32.19 19.35
C VAL A 682 -18.93 32.24 20.86
N ARG A 683 -19.04 33.43 21.45
CA ARG A 683 -19.03 33.65 22.89
C ARG A 683 -20.40 34.14 23.31
N ALA A 684 -21.01 33.49 24.28
CA ALA A 684 -22.32 33.83 24.77
C ALA A 684 -22.31 33.91 26.30
N GLY A 685 -22.85 34.99 26.86
CA GLY A 685 -22.91 35.22 28.30
C GLY A 685 -24.25 35.79 28.76
N ARG A 686 -24.59 35.55 30.02
CA ARG A 686 -25.80 36.09 30.68
C ARG A 686 -25.52 37.29 31.56
#